data_AF-A0AAW1RVG2-F1
#
_entry.id   AF-A0AAW1RVG2-F1
#
_cell.length_a   1.000
_cell.length_b   1.000
_cell.length_c   1.000
_cell.angle_alpha   90.00
_cell.angle_beta   90.00
_cell.angle_gamma   90.00
#
_symmetry.space_group_name_H-M   'P 1'
#
loop_
_entity.id
_entity.type
_entity.pdbx_description
1 polymer ?
#
loop_
_entity_poly.entity_id
_entity_poly.type
_entity_poly.pdbx_seq_one_letter_code
_entity_poly.pdbx_strand_id
1 'polypeptide(L)'
;MGNLPWRTRLVPVVLLMALCASLGRAWEVFGFAVEANTTYEGYDWSLLSTTAWNIDPNLIRTASLHGVCRAVLDGRSANHSVINDPSVQTAWISERVQEAAEAGAHGINFDLEDCLNASMSAAYTKLVQNTAAAFQGRFSKPQISVDIPWSPAGVDGRNYDWLGLSQAADILFVMAYDMQSQIWGSCVASANSPLAQARHGLEQYLQLGIAADKMVLGLPWYGYKYSCIRGHKGNEGEGGDNRGVCQLKPVAFRGAPCSDAAGQQICFKDVMRLLQVTGSHVQWDATQQAPFFDFPDSSAPGGWSQVWFDDERSIRQKVALASQLGLQGVGVWNLDCLDYTSSNHRNHTSVMWKALQDPEPGQTLLPKGASLAFLSFFTALARSCDILVDPVMGWASDNTKTAWGRRRPFMFLGCFFYAALFTLLLSPPRARGHEDGTNPYAAFWFGIFYTAFYLADTVTNVPYEALGPELSDSYDERSRIYFVHKFFNMLGMLTAALLPFLVTYLVRNSSSSVVYLDCAAVYRGPSSSLTNFPGHPEPPFYSTSTGCEQSTACDAKLGVFCFMESYLTKYPTLSLLRHPERASTETYYFEATLSTMNRTCAQTATSFLTASTIATCADRGASVCSNNAVAKDTPGCIPFKRYTQSALNAEREGFSIVGLFFGTYFINAMLHCVWRVQERRHKATEAQSMLPFIPSTLRPAKNLAFRPLLMGWSLEALGNSALVTIYPFFIRYVVISDGTLAEQRHQSIDPQVCMGLGVMGLLLAGLLSCPGWLYLASRLGKYKTWLIQNFIGAATFLLFFLPREGDSVVVIMLMFLNGISLGGGFMAHSLMADVVDYDELLNGARSEGIFCVFSTLIPKFVSIPASSLPLALINLLGFIPPVDGINQPQSNQVRVFIRFIFALLPFLCSSISLCIKSTFPIRTKEMLDQIHEGIALHQRGKPAVDPLTGNELRLLKLSVEEEKDAYVYEHFGAQWLGRLAVTGNPTFIVMWTGGTLLFCVIAFITTTGLVCYFISQGFMGQQHYAIIPITLVILAGAALCGIVVNALRMKAGLKLKDVGFQEQTELIQRVQEAKVLGQRGAYPTTMANRGDKQLRQRRQEPAGAQEGPKESRA
;
A
#
# COMPACT_ATOMS: atom_id res chain seq x y z
N MET A 1 -16.99 -10.52 50.19
CA MET A 1 -16.25 -9.48 50.94
C MET A 1 -14.80 -9.96 51.02
N GLY A 2 -13.75 -9.21 50.67
CA GLY A 2 -13.67 -7.92 49.97
C GLY A 2 -12.21 -7.45 49.77
N ASN A 3 -11.99 -6.50 48.86
CA ASN A 3 -10.94 -5.46 48.86
C ASN A 3 -9.43 -5.86 48.95
N LEU A 4 -8.91 -6.49 47.88
CA LEU A 4 -7.99 -5.82 46.92
C LEU A 4 -7.43 -4.45 47.38
N PRO A 5 -6.13 -4.32 47.71
CA PRO A 5 -5.07 -3.70 46.87
C PRO A 5 -4.81 -4.13 45.41
N TRP A 6 -4.62 -3.18 44.48
CA TRP A 6 -3.73 -3.30 43.31
C TRP A 6 -2.62 -2.24 43.39
N ARG A 7 -1.34 -2.62 43.21
CA ARG A 7 -0.26 -1.79 42.62
C ARG A 7 1.07 -2.58 42.47
N THR A 8 1.88 -2.17 41.49
CA THR A 8 3.35 -2.39 41.39
C THR A 8 3.91 -3.83 41.52
N ARG A 9 3.58 -4.73 40.58
CA ARG A 9 4.44 -5.88 40.19
C ARG A 9 4.36 -6.21 38.69
N LEU A 10 4.89 -5.32 37.84
CA LEU A 10 4.99 -5.56 36.38
C LEU A 10 6.19 -4.82 35.73
N VAL A 11 7.31 -4.74 36.45
CA VAL A 11 8.50 -3.94 36.08
C VAL A 11 9.82 -4.74 35.97
N PRO A 12 10.11 -5.82 36.74
CA PRO A 12 11.47 -6.39 36.74
C PRO A 12 11.85 -7.10 35.43
N VAL A 13 10.89 -7.71 34.72
CA VAL A 13 11.17 -8.45 33.48
C VAL A 13 11.63 -7.52 32.34
N VAL A 14 10.99 -6.36 32.19
CA VAL A 14 11.34 -5.39 31.14
C VAL A 14 12.70 -4.75 31.41
N LEU A 15 13.03 -4.44 32.67
CA LEU A 15 14.38 -3.95 33.00
C LEU A 15 15.47 -5.01 32.86
N LEU A 16 15.20 -6.29 33.16
CA LEU A 16 16.16 -7.37 32.92
C LEU A 16 16.43 -7.57 31.43
N MET A 17 15.41 -7.51 30.58
CA MET A 17 15.59 -7.54 29.12
C MET A 17 16.34 -6.30 28.60
N ALA A 18 16.02 -5.11 29.10
CA ALA A 18 16.73 -3.88 28.72
C ALA A 18 18.20 -3.84 29.16
N LEU A 19 18.53 -4.45 30.30
CA LEU A 19 19.92 -4.57 30.76
C LEU A 19 20.71 -5.60 29.96
N CYS A 20 20.10 -6.70 29.50
CA CYS A 20 20.73 -7.58 28.50
C CYS A 20 20.94 -6.85 27.16
N ALA A 21 19.99 -6.04 26.71
CA ALA A 21 20.11 -5.26 25.47
C ALA A 21 21.22 -4.19 25.50
N SER A 22 21.72 -3.82 26.68
CA SER A 22 22.87 -2.91 26.81
C SER A 22 24.24 -3.57 26.66
N LEU A 23 24.31 -4.90 26.53
CA LEU A 23 25.48 -5.60 26.00
C LEU A 23 25.45 -5.54 24.48
N GLY A 24 25.93 -4.41 23.93
CA GLY A 24 26.10 -4.25 22.49
C GLY A 24 26.93 -5.38 21.89
N ARG A 25 26.50 -5.88 20.73
CA ARG A 25 27.19 -6.95 20.01
C ARG A 25 28.65 -6.56 19.75
N ALA A 26 29.59 -7.47 20.02
CA ALA A 26 30.95 -7.33 19.53
C ALA A 26 30.94 -7.56 18.00
N TRP A 27 31.02 -6.47 17.24
CA TRP A 27 31.13 -6.50 15.78
C TRP A 27 32.58 -6.82 15.38
N GLU A 28 32.77 -7.91 14.65
CA GLU A 28 34.08 -8.30 14.14
C GLU A 28 34.41 -7.52 12.85
N VAL A 29 35.64 -6.99 12.77
CA VAL A 29 36.25 -6.47 11.54
C VAL A 29 37.54 -7.25 11.32
N PHE A 30 37.48 -8.24 10.44
CA PHE A 30 38.53 -9.22 10.18
C PHE A 30 39.33 -8.84 8.92
N GLY A 31 40.62 -8.53 9.04
CA GLY A 31 41.42 -8.05 7.90
C GLY A 31 42.65 -8.91 7.60
N PHE A 32 42.77 -9.34 6.34
CA PHE A 32 43.97 -10.01 5.85
C PHE A 32 45.05 -8.99 5.50
N ALA A 33 46.25 -9.14 6.07
CA ALA A 33 47.45 -8.38 5.71
C ALA A 33 48.40 -9.32 4.95
N VAL A 34 48.94 -8.88 3.81
CA VAL A 34 49.62 -9.73 2.84
C VAL A 34 50.99 -9.16 2.43
N GLU A 35 51.11 -7.83 2.31
CA GLU A 35 52.41 -7.22 2.02
C GLU A 35 53.29 -7.20 3.29
N ALA A 36 54.53 -7.70 3.17
CA ALA A 36 55.53 -7.70 4.24
C ALA A 36 56.32 -6.37 4.27
N ASN A 37 55.61 -5.25 4.37
CA ASN A 37 56.15 -3.90 4.39
C ASN A 37 55.39 -3.03 5.41
N THR A 38 55.65 -1.71 5.46
CA THR A 38 55.09 -0.80 6.47
C THR A 38 53.71 -0.23 6.11
N THR A 39 52.94 -0.81 5.19
CA THR A 39 51.54 -0.39 4.90
C THR A 39 50.66 -0.38 6.15
N TYR A 40 50.92 -1.31 7.08
CA TYR A 40 50.16 -1.47 8.32
C TYR A 40 50.23 -0.26 9.27
N GLU A 41 51.22 0.63 9.13
CA GLU A 41 51.23 1.91 9.85
C GLU A 41 50.04 2.81 9.47
N GLY A 42 49.42 2.58 8.30
CA GLY A 42 48.27 3.32 7.80
C GLY A 42 46.89 2.71 8.07
N TYR A 43 46.80 1.52 8.67
CA TYR A 43 45.52 0.84 8.93
C TYR A 43 44.67 1.58 9.98
N ASP A 44 43.34 1.48 9.87
CA ASP A 44 42.44 2.01 10.90
C ASP A 44 42.31 1.01 12.07
N TRP A 45 43.36 1.00 12.89
CA TRP A 45 43.46 0.23 14.13
C TRP A 45 42.38 0.57 15.18
N SER A 46 41.50 1.55 14.93
CA SER A 46 40.33 1.82 15.78
C SER A 46 39.08 1.00 15.38
N LEU A 47 39.12 0.36 14.20
CA LEU A 47 38.01 -0.45 13.66
C LEU A 47 38.37 -1.93 13.52
N LEU A 48 39.61 -2.25 13.14
CA LEU A 48 40.10 -3.63 12.97
C LEU A 48 40.07 -4.38 14.32
N SER A 49 39.43 -5.56 14.39
CA SER A 49 39.39 -6.39 15.61
C SER A 49 40.29 -7.62 15.54
N THR A 50 40.51 -8.14 14.33
CA THR A 50 41.33 -9.31 14.04
C THR A 50 42.17 -9.09 12.78
N THR A 51 43.45 -9.49 12.82
CA THR A 51 44.33 -9.49 11.64
C THR A 51 44.90 -10.88 11.35
N ALA A 52 44.99 -11.23 10.07
CA ALA A 52 45.36 -12.58 9.63
C ALA A 52 46.46 -12.58 8.54
N TRP A 53 47.07 -13.75 8.38
CA TRP A 53 48.05 -14.15 7.35
C TRP A 53 49.49 -13.67 7.60
N ASN A 54 49.81 -12.38 7.51
CA ASN A 54 51.18 -11.89 7.72
C ASN A 54 51.60 -12.01 9.20
N ILE A 55 52.77 -12.63 9.43
CA ILE A 55 53.33 -12.91 10.76
C ILE A 55 54.49 -11.99 11.18
N ASP A 56 54.70 -10.84 10.51
CA ASP A 56 55.72 -9.85 10.91
C ASP A 56 55.57 -9.50 12.41
N PRO A 57 56.60 -9.75 13.25
CA PRO A 57 56.56 -9.42 14.68
C PRO A 57 56.30 -7.94 14.97
N ASN A 58 56.52 -7.04 14.02
CA ASN A 58 56.20 -5.62 14.14
C ASN A 58 54.72 -5.33 13.83
N LEU A 59 54.12 -6.00 12.85
CA LEU A 59 52.68 -5.98 12.60
C LEU A 59 51.90 -6.51 13.83
N ILE A 60 52.28 -7.68 14.34
CA ILE A 60 51.63 -8.31 15.51
C ILE A 60 51.79 -7.43 16.76
N ARG A 61 52.98 -6.85 16.98
CA ARG A 61 53.22 -5.89 18.07
C ARG A 61 52.36 -4.64 17.93
N THR A 62 52.20 -4.11 16.71
CA THR A 62 51.39 -2.91 16.45
C THR A 62 49.91 -3.18 16.72
N ALA A 63 49.38 -4.31 16.24
CA ALA A 63 48.03 -4.77 16.55
C ALA A 63 47.80 -4.86 18.08
N SER A 64 48.72 -5.51 18.80
CA SER A 64 48.68 -5.67 20.25
C SER A 64 48.71 -4.32 21.00
N LEU A 65 49.56 -3.37 20.57
CA LEU A 65 49.64 -2.03 21.16
C LEU A 65 48.35 -1.21 20.99
N HIS A 66 47.63 -1.40 19.88
CA HIS A 66 46.35 -0.74 19.63
C HIS A 66 45.14 -1.46 20.25
N GLY A 67 45.33 -2.61 20.90
CA GLY A 67 44.24 -3.38 21.51
C GLY A 67 43.46 -4.26 20.53
N VAL A 68 43.94 -4.42 19.30
CA VAL A 68 43.41 -5.38 18.32
C VAL A 68 43.73 -6.77 18.83
N CYS A 69 42.69 -7.52 19.18
CA CYS A 69 42.80 -8.58 20.18
C CYS A 69 43.48 -9.86 19.66
N ARG A 70 43.45 -10.09 18.35
CA ARG A 70 43.77 -11.39 17.75
C ARG A 70 44.58 -11.20 16.47
N ALA A 71 45.81 -11.72 16.48
CA ALA A 71 46.61 -11.97 15.29
C ALA A 71 46.61 -13.48 15.00
N VAL A 72 46.46 -13.87 13.73
CA VAL A 72 46.01 -15.22 13.33
C VAL A 72 46.92 -15.77 12.22
N LEU A 73 47.54 -16.94 12.47
CA LEU A 73 48.46 -17.60 11.53
C LEU A 73 47.79 -18.09 10.24
N ASP A 74 48.59 -18.24 9.19
CA ASP A 74 48.21 -18.94 7.95
C ASP A 74 48.13 -20.47 8.13
N GLY A 75 46.97 -21.04 7.82
CA GLY A 75 46.70 -22.48 7.81
C GLY A 75 46.90 -23.18 6.46
N ARG A 76 47.24 -22.48 5.36
CA ARG A 76 47.36 -23.03 3.98
C ARG A 76 48.34 -24.20 3.85
N SER A 77 49.24 -24.39 4.82
CA SER A 77 50.12 -25.57 4.89
C SER A 77 49.39 -26.89 5.24
N ALA A 78 48.11 -26.84 5.65
CA ALA A 78 47.23 -27.97 5.97
C ALA A 78 46.75 -28.76 4.72
N ASN A 79 47.67 -29.17 3.87
CA ASN A 79 47.39 -29.86 2.61
C ASN A 79 46.83 -31.29 2.79
N HIS A 80 46.51 -31.95 1.67
CA HIS A 80 46.00 -33.33 1.64
C HIS A 80 46.80 -34.37 2.43
N SER A 81 48.11 -34.22 2.67
CA SER A 81 48.86 -35.15 3.55
C SER A 81 48.63 -34.89 5.04
N VAL A 82 48.49 -33.62 5.45
CA VAL A 82 48.17 -33.21 6.83
C VAL A 82 46.75 -33.62 7.23
N ILE A 83 45.83 -33.65 6.25
CA ILE A 83 44.43 -34.09 6.46
C ILE A 83 44.33 -35.62 6.61
N ASN A 84 45.11 -36.39 5.82
CA ASN A 84 44.96 -37.85 5.76
C ASN A 84 45.83 -38.65 6.74
N ASP A 85 46.98 -38.12 7.20
CA ASP A 85 47.89 -38.84 8.10
C ASP A 85 47.84 -38.27 9.54
N PRO A 86 47.33 -39.03 10.53
CA PRO A 86 47.26 -38.57 11.93
C PRO A 86 48.61 -38.25 12.59
N SER A 87 49.72 -38.84 12.12
CA SER A 87 51.05 -38.57 12.65
C SER A 87 51.61 -37.24 12.13
N VAL A 88 51.45 -36.98 10.83
CA VAL A 88 51.78 -35.69 10.20
C VAL A 88 50.89 -34.58 10.78
N GLN A 89 49.59 -34.85 10.95
CA GLN A 89 48.64 -33.97 11.61
C GLN A 89 49.12 -33.55 13.00
N THR A 90 49.51 -34.50 13.84
CA THR A 90 49.94 -34.21 15.22
C THR A 90 51.22 -33.37 15.25
N ALA A 91 52.17 -33.65 14.36
CA ALA A 91 53.40 -32.85 14.23
C ALA A 91 53.10 -31.42 13.75
N TRP A 92 52.27 -31.26 12.71
CA TRP A 92 51.89 -29.96 12.15
C TRP A 92 51.13 -29.09 13.16
N ILE A 93 50.20 -29.67 13.93
CA ILE A 93 49.50 -28.93 15.01
C ILE A 93 50.50 -28.42 16.05
N SER A 94 51.44 -29.26 16.48
CA SER A 94 52.47 -28.88 17.46
C SER A 94 53.39 -27.77 16.92
N GLU A 95 53.70 -27.79 15.62
CA GLU A 95 54.51 -26.79 14.94
C GLU A 95 53.79 -25.42 14.89
N ARG A 96 52.54 -25.38 14.41
CA ARG A 96 51.73 -24.14 14.33
C ARG A 96 51.46 -23.53 15.71
N VAL A 97 51.26 -24.35 16.75
CA VAL A 97 51.07 -23.86 18.14
C VAL A 97 52.36 -23.23 18.69
N GLN A 98 53.54 -23.77 18.33
CA GLN A 98 54.83 -23.20 18.70
C GLN A 98 55.11 -21.90 17.94
N GLU A 99 54.91 -21.89 16.62
CA GLU A 99 55.05 -20.69 15.77
C GLU A 99 54.15 -19.54 16.24
N ALA A 100 52.90 -19.83 16.61
CA ALA A 100 51.99 -18.82 17.16
C ALA A 100 52.55 -18.22 18.46
N ALA A 101 53.11 -19.06 19.33
CA ALA A 101 53.69 -18.64 20.60
C ALA A 101 54.99 -17.83 20.45
N GLU A 102 55.76 -18.06 19.37
CA GLU A 102 56.99 -17.30 19.07
C GLU A 102 56.68 -15.97 18.37
N ALA A 103 55.71 -15.94 17.46
CA ALA A 103 55.27 -14.73 16.77
C ALA A 103 54.42 -13.79 17.66
N GLY A 104 53.85 -14.30 18.76
CA GLY A 104 52.87 -13.58 19.59
C GLY A 104 51.44 -13.60 19.02
N ALA A 105 51.17 -14.51 18.09
CA ALA A 105 49.85 -14.75 17.54
C ALA A 105 48.95 -15.49 18.54
N HIS A 106 47.64 -15.35 18.37
CA HIS A 106 46.61 -15.86 19.27
C HIS A 106 45.59 -16.75 18.54
N GLY A 107 45.91 -17.25 17.34
CA GLY A 107 45.00 -18.06 16.54
C GLY A 107 45.59 -18.60 15.25
N ILE A 108 44.78 -19.35 14.50
CA ILE A 108 45.09 -19.87 13.16
C ILE A 108 43.85 -19.80 12.24
N ASN A 109 44.09 -19.44 10.98
CA ASN A 109 43.08 -19.28 9.93
C ASN A 109 43.26 -20.39 8.87
N PHE A 110 42.33 -21.33 8.81
CA PHE A 110 42.36 -22.40 7.81
C PHE A 110 41.76 -21.93 6.49
N ASP A 111 42.64 -21.68 5.52
CA ASP A 111 42.26 -21.38 4.15
C ASP A 111 42.63 -22.57 3.25
N LEU A 112 41.62 -23.38 2.92
CA LEU A 112 41.74 -24.59 2.11
C LEU A 112 40.67 -24.59 1.02
N GLU A 113 41.10 -24.49 -0.25
CA GLU A 113 40.21 -24.37 -1.40
C GLU A 113 40.15 -25.62 -2.31
N ASP A 114 40.64 -26.76 -1.81
CA ASP A 114 40.75 -28.02 -2.55
C ASP A 114 39.44 -28.84 -2.56
N CYS A 115 39.26 -29.64 -3.61
CA CYS A 115 38.12 -30.54 -3.75
C CYS A 115 38.26 -31.79 -2.85
N LEU A 116 37.74 -31.72 -1.63
CA LEU A 116 37.71 -32.86 -0.71
C LEU A 116 36.57 -33.85 -1.03
N ASN A 117 36.86 -35.14 -0.91
CA ASN A 117 35.82 -36.18 -0.86
C ASN A 117 35.21 -36.31 0.55
N ALA A 118 34.11 -37.06 0.71
CA ALA A 118 33.38 -37.12 1.98
C ALA A 118 34.21 -37.61 3.18
N SER A 119 35.15 -38.55 3.00
CA SER A 119 36.02 -39.01 4.08
C SER A 119 37.13 -38.00 4.43
N MET A 120 37.68 -37.30 3.43
CA MET A 120 38.66 -36.22 3.65
C MET A 120 38.01 -34.97 4.26
N SER A 121 36.76 -34.68 3.90
CA SER A 121 35.94 -33.63 4.51
C SER A 121 35.77 -33.85 6.02
N ALA A 122 35.37 -35.06 6.45
CA ALA A 122 35.29 -35.40 7.86
C ALA A 122 36.66 -35.38 8.59
N ALA A 123 37.74 -35.78 7.90
CA ALA A 123 39.10 -35.71 8.44
C ALA A 123 39.59 -34.25 8.60
N TYR A 124 39.21 -33.35 7.69
CA TYR A 124 39.50 -31.92 7.75
C TYR A 124 38.75 -31.24 8.92
N THR A 125 37.46 -31.53 9.11
CA THR A 125 36.73 -31.09 10.31
C THR A 125 37.44 -31.54 11.59
N LYS A 126 37.96 -32.78 11.62
CA LYS A 126 38.72 -33.30 12.76
C LYS A 126 40.09 -32.63 12.95
N LEU A 127 40.77 -32.23 11.86
CA LEU A 127 41.99 -31.41 11.92
C LEU A 127 41.71 -30.07 12.63
N VAL A 128 40.64 -29.37 12.24
CA VAL A 128 40.24 -28.10 12.86
C VAL A 128 39.90 -28.30 14.35
N GLN A 129 39.13 -29.33 14.70
CA GLN A 129 38.80 -29.68 16.11
C GLN A 129 40.05 -29.98 16.95
N ASN A 130 40.97 -30.80 16.44
CA ASN A 130 42.22 -31.14 17.14
C ASN A 130 43.11 -29.90 17.32
N THR A 131 43.16 -29.02 16.32
CA THR A 131 43.93 -27.77 16.38
C THR A 131 43.32 -26.79 17.37
N ALA A 132 41.99 -26.63 17.39
CA ALA A 132 41.27 -25.82 18.36
C ALA A 132 41.59 -26.25 19.81
N ALA A 133 41.54 -27.55 20.09
CA ALA A 133 41.88 -28.10 21.40
C ALA A 133 43.35 -27.84 21.79
N ALA A 134 44.30 -27.96 20.85
CA ALA A 134 45.70 -27.69 21.10
C ALA A 134 45.98 -26.20 21.39
N PHE A 135 45.37 -25.29 20.63
CA PHE A 135 45.44 -23.85 20.88
C PHE A 135 44.78 -23.46 22.22
N GLN A 136 43.64 -24.05 22.59
CA GLN A 136 42.99 -23.86 23.90
C GLN A 136 43.86 -24.34 25.07
N GLY A 137 44.70 -25.36 24.86
CA GLY A 137 45.68 -25.81 25.85
C GLY A 137 46.88 -24.87 26.04
N ARG A 138 47.14 -23.95 25.09
CA ARG A 138 48.34 -23.08 25.08
C ARG A 138 48.05 -21.59 25.26
N PHE A 139 46.84 -21.13 24.92
CA PHE A 139 46.42 -19.73 24.94
C PHE A 139 45.08 -19.58 25.67
N SER A 140 44.88 -18.48 26.41
CA SER A 140 43.69 -18.29 27.26
C SER A 140 42.40 -17.92 26.52
N LYS A 141 42.53 -17.40 25.28
CA LYS A 141 41.43 -17.05 24.37
C LYS A 141 41.89 -17.16 22.91
N PRO A 142 42.10 -18.38 22.37
CA PRO A 142 42.50 -18.54 20.99
C PRO A 142 41.40 -18.05 20.01
N GLN A 143 41.76 -17.87 18.75
CA GLN A 143 40.82 -17.77 17.63
C GLN A 143 41.11 -18.86 16.60
N ILE A 144 40.09 -19.62 16.23
CA ILE A 144 40.15 -20.55 15.11
C ILE A 144 39.19 -20.04 14.05
N SER A 145 39.70 -19.59 12.91
CA SER A 145 38.88 -19.21 11.76
C SER A 145 39.06 -20.20 10.61
N VAL A 146 38.02 -20.35 9.78
CA VAL A 146 38.05 -21.18 8.57
C VAL A 146 37.43 -20.39 7.44
N ASP A 147 38.16 -20.25 6.34
CA ASP A 147 37.68 -19.59 5.14
C ASP A 147 36.82 -20.58 4.34
N ILE A 148 35.63 -20.15 3.93
CA ILE A 148 34.65 -20.97 3.24
C ILE A 148 34.14 -20.24 1.99
N PRO A 149 33.77 -20.97 0.92
CA PRO A 149 33.25 -20.35 -0.30
C PRO A 149 31.99 -19.52 -0.02
N TRP A 150 31.63 -18.65 -0.97
CA TRP A 150 30.46 -17.77 -0.84
C TRP A 150 29.11 -18.51 -0.69
N SER A 151 29.03 -19.80 -1.02
CA SER A 151 27.83 -20.64 -0.90
C SER A 151 28.21 -22.09 -0.56
N PRO A 152 27.38 -22.82 0.23
CA PRO A 152 27.57 -24.23 0.51
C PRO A 152 27.27 -25.16 -0.68
N ALA A 153 26.77 -24.63 -1.81
CA ALA A 153 26.24 -25.39 -2.95
C ALA A 153 27.33 -26.01 -3.86
N GLY A 154 28.45 -26.47 -3.27
CA GLY A 154 29.51 -27.17 -4.00
C GLY A 154 30.36 -26.26 -4.90
N VAL A 155 30.45 -24.96 -4.61
CA VAL A 155 31.25 -23.97 -5.35
C VAL A 155 32.67 -24.48 -5.58
N ASP A 156 33.13 -24.49 -6.83
CA ASP A 156 34.44 -25.00 -7.22
C ASP A 156 34.70 -26.48 -6.86
N GLY A 157 33.65 -27.26 -6.58
CA GLY A 157 33.75 -28.63 -6.09
C GLY A 157 34.01 -28.75 -4.58
N ARG A 158 34.07 -27.64 -3.84
CA ARG A 158 34.30 -27.60 -2.39
C ARG A 158 33.03 -28.03 -1.66
N ASN A 159 33.06 -29.22 -1.04
CA ASN A 159 31.92 -29.83 -0.35
C ASN A 159 32.36 -30.32 1.04
N TYR A 160 32.47 -29.40 2.00
CA TYR A 160 32.94 -29.72 3.36
C TYR A 160 31.76 -29.93 4.32
N ASP A 161 32.03 -30.53 5.48
CA ASP A 161 31.05 -30.61 6.58
C ASP A 161 30.93 -29.23 7.26
N TRP A 162 30.15 -28.34 6.63
CA TRP A 162 29.96 -26.96 7.06
C TRP A 162 29.43 -26.86 8.50
N LEU A 163 28.59 -27.82 8.93
CA LEU A 163 28.03 -27.85 10.27
C LEU A 163 29.09 -28.28 11.29
N GLY A 164 29.85 -29.34 11.03
CA GLY A 164 30.97 -29.75 11.87
C GLY A 164 32.08 -28.70 11.97
N LEU A 165 32.38 -28.00 10.86
CA LEU A 165 33.30 -26.85 10.86
C LEU A 165 32.77 -25.69 11.70
N SER A 166 31.47 -25.36 11.64
CA SER A 166 30.86 -24.30 12.49
C SER A 166 30.93 -24.59 14.00
N GLN A 167 31.05 -25.87 14.37
CA GLN A 167 31.22 -26.33 15.75
C GLN A 167 32.70 -26.38 16.16
N ALA A 168 33.61 -26.56 15.20
CA ALA A 168 35.05 -26.66 15.41
C ALA A 168 35.77 -25.30 15.45
N ALA A 169 35.31 -24.35 14.65
CA ALA A 169 35.88 -23.01 14.50
C ALA A 169 35.17 -21.99 15.40
N ASP A 170 35.86 -20.92 15.78
CA ASP A 170 35.26 -19.72 16.35
C ASP A 170 34.52 -18.92 15.28
N ILE A 171 35.13 -18.77 14.09
CA ILE A 171 34.62 -18.00 12.95
C ILE A 171 34.64 -18.83 11.66
N LEU A 172 33.58 -18.72 10.87
CA LEU A 172 33.55 -19.08 9.45
C LEU A 172 33.57 -17.80 8.62
N PHE A 173 34.65 -17.58 7.87
CA PHE A 173 34.81 -16.41 7.01
C PHE A 173 34.24 -16.74 5.63
N VAL A 174 33.11 -16.13 5.28
CA VAL A 174 32.41 -16.36 4.01
C VAL A 174 33.07 -15.52 2.93
N MET A 175 33.86 -16.14 2.05
CA MET A 175 34.55 -15.49 0.94
C MET A 175 33.57 -15.08 -0.16
N ALA A 176 32.75 -14.06 0.10
CA ALA A 176 31.77 -13.50 -0.83
C ALA A 176 32.43 -12.55 -1.86
N TYR A 177 33.43 -13.07 -2.56
CA TYR A 177 34.18 -12.47 -3.66
C TYR A 177 34.65 -13.57 -4.61
N ASP A 178 35.23 -13.19 -5.75
CA ASP A 178 35.53 -14.07 -6.89
C ASP A 178 34.30 -14.91 -7.30
N MET A 179 33.13 -14.28 -7.20
CA MET A 179 31.81 -14.92 -7.36
C MET A 179 31.49 -15.26 -8.82
N GLN A 180 32.44 -14.99 -9.72
CA GLN A 180 32.42 -15.21 -11.16
C GLN A 180 33.44 -16.28 -11.59
N SER A 181 34.00 -17.06 -10.65
CA SER A 181 34.95 -18.14 -10.94
C SER A 181 34.37 -19.23 -11.85
N GLN A 182 33.04 -19.42 -11.83
CA GLN A 182 32.34 -20.46 -12.60
C GLN A 182 31.14 -19.89 -13.39
N ILE A 183 31.41 -19.27 -14.54
CA ILE A 183 30.37 -18.72 -15.44
C ILE A 183 29.86 -19.82 -16.39
N TRP A 184 28.66 -20.32 -16.10
CA TRP A 184 27.93 -21.29 -16.94
C TRP A 184 27.05 -20.65 -18.04
N GLY A 185 26.88 -19.33 -17.98
CA GLY A 185 26.06 -18.56 -18.92
C GLY A 185 26.86 -17.95 -20.08
N SER A 186 26.47 -16.74 -20.51
CA SER A 186 27.25 -15.98 -21.48
C SER A 186 28.53 -15.40 -20.84
N CYS A 187 29.64 -15.49 -21.56
CA CYS A 187 30.95 -15.04 -21.08
C CYS A 187 31.06 -13.50 -21.18
N VAL A 188 30.71 -12.82 -20.09
CA VAL A 188 30.53 -11.37 -19.99
C VAL A 188 31.15 -10.89 -18.69
N ALA A 189 31.76 -9.70 -18.70
CA ALA A 189 32.26 -9.05 -17.49
C ALA A 189 31.11 -8.70 -16.53
N SER A 190 31.31 -8.96 -15.24
CA SER A 190 30.31 -8.85 -14.18
C SER A 190 30.97 -8.45 -12.86
N ALA A 191 30.16 -8.13 -11.85
CA ALA A 191 30.66 -7.70 -10.55
C ALA A 191 31.37 -8.83 -9.81
N ASN A 192 32.54 -8.51 -9.24
CA ASN A 192 33.36 -9.41 -8.41
C ASN A 192 32.52 -10.06 -7.28
N SER A 193 31.70 -9.25 -6.60
CA SER A 193 30.77 -9.73 -5.57
C SER A 193 29.37 -9.11 -5.67
N PRO A 194 28.43 -9.72 -6.42
CA PRO A 194 27.07 -9.18 -6.56
C PRO A 194 26.28 -9.34 -5.25
N LEU A 195 25.62 -8.27 -4.79
CA LEU A 195 24.94 -8.25 -3.46
C LEU A 195 23.88 -9.37 -3.33
N ALA A 196 23.06 -9.57 -4.36
CA ALA A 196 22.01 -10.59 -4.35
C ALA A 196 22.57 -12.02 -4.29
N GLN A 197 23.73 -12.26 -4.92
CA GLN A 197 24.40 -13.56 -4.90
C GLN A 197 25.04 -13.83 -3.52
N ALA A 198 25.64 -12.81 -2.91
CA ALA A 198 26.19 -12.90 -1.55
C ALA A 198 25.08 -13.15 -0.50
N ARG A 199 23.95 -12.44 -0.62
CA ARG A 199 22.74 -12.71 0.19
C ARG A 199 22.30 -14.17 0.06
N HIS A 200 22.19 -14.69 -1.17
CA HIS A 200 21.71 -16.05 -1.40
C HIS A 200 22.60 -17.12 -0.75
N GLY A 201 23.92 -16.98 -0.87
CA GLY A 201 24.87 -17.91 -0.26
C GLY A 201 24.85 -17.90 1.28
N LEU A 202 24.76 -16.71 1.89
CA LEU A 202 24.57 -16.55 3.34
C LEU A 202 23.26 -17.17 3.83
N GLU A 203 22.15 -16.92 3.12
CA GLU A 203 20.84 -17.49 3.44
C GLU A 203 20.82 -19.02 3.31
N GLN A 204 21.63 -19.61 2.42
CA GLN A 204 21.83 -21.06 2.34
C GLN A 204 22.63 -21.61 3.53
N TYR A 205 23.70 -20.96 3.98
CA TYR A 205 24.43 -21.38 5.19
C TYR A 205 23.55 -21.32 6.45
N LEU A 206 22.72 -20.30 6.59
CA LEU A 206 21.71 -20.21 7.66
C LEU A 206 20.66 -21.33 7.58
N GLN A 207 20.23 -21.72 6.38
CA GLN A 207 19.30 -22.85 6.17
C GLN A 207 19.90 -24.22 6.54
N LEU A 208 21.23 -24.37 6.53
CA LEU A 208 21.93 -25.55 7.05
C LEU A 208 22.00 -25.60 8.59
N GLY A 209 21.49 -24.58 9.29
CA GLY A 209 21.49 -24.51 10.75
C GLY A 209 22.78 -23.94 11.36
N ILE A 210 23.65 -23.32 10.55
CA ILE A 210 24.82 -22.59 11.05
C ILE A 210 24.35 -21.31 11.74
N ALA A 211 24.85 -21.04 12.94
CA ALA A 211 24.48 -19.85 13.70
C ALA A 211 25.07 -18.58 13.05
N ALA A 212 24.28 -17.50 12.97
CA ALA A 212 24.71 -16.26 12.31
C ALA A 212 25.92 -15.62 13.00
N ASP A 213 26.01 -15.72 14.33
CA ASP A 213 27.13 -15.25 15.16
C ASP A 213 28.40 -16.09 15.05
N LYS A 214 28.42 -17.14 14.21
CA LYS A 214 29.63 -17.84 13.76
C LYS A 214 30.18 -17.33 12.43
N MET A 215 29.47 -16.48 11.69
CA MET A 215 29.84 -16.11 10.32
C MET A 215 30.29 -14.66 10.21
N VAL A 216 31.38 -14.44 9.46
CA VAL A 216 31.88 -13.13 9.05
C VAL A 216 31.75 -13.01 7.54
N LEU A 217 31.18 -11.91 7.04
CA LEU A 217 31.05 -11.68 5.60
C LEU A 217 32.33 -11.06 5.02
N GLY A 218 33.04 -11.81 4.18
CA GLY A 218 34.17 -11.33 3.40
C GLY A 218 33.78 -10.35 2.30
N LEU A 219 34.62 -9.35 2.08
CA LEU A 219 34.41 -8.23 1.18
C LEU A 219 35.69 -7.94 0.38
N PRO A 220 35.63 -7.75 -0.95
CA PRO A 220 36.81 -7.45 -1.73
C PRO A 220 37.16 -5.95 -1.68
N TRP A 221 38.44 -5.64 -1.45
CA TRP A 221 39.05 -4.33 -1.70
C TRP A 221 39.79 -4.29 -3.05
N TYR A 222 39.34 -5.12 -4.00
CA TYR A 222 39.86 -5.23 -5.36
C TYR A 222 38.72 -5.45 -6.36
N GLY A 223 39.04 -5.18 -7.62
CA GLY A 223 38.18 -5.47 -8.77
C GLY A 223 38.87 -6.33 -9.80
N TYR A 224 38.20 -6.54 -10.93
CA TYR A 224 38.76 -7.17 -12.12
C TYR A 224 38.73 -6.19 -13.29
N LYS A 225 39.86 -6.08 -13.99
CA LYS A 225 39.98 -5.49 -15.32
C LYS A 225 39.78 -6.59 -16.36
N TYR A 226 38.73 -6.50 -17.16
CA TYR A 226 38.45 -7.41 -18.26
C TYR A 226 38.83 -6.77 -19.60
N SER A 227 39.60 -7.49 -20.41
CA SER A 227 39.95 -7.09 -21.79
C SER A 227 38.89 -7.59 -22.77
N CYS A 228 38.06 -6.69 -23.29
CA CYS A 228 36.86 -7.05 -24.04
C CYS A 228 37.22 -7.51 -25.47
N ILE A 229 36.54 -8.56 -25.99
CA ILE A 229 36.91 -9.20 -27.27
C ILE A 229 36.25 -8.59 -28.52
N ARG A 230 35.20 -7.78 -28.36
CA ARG A 230 34.54 -7.07 -29.46
C ARG A 230 34.87 -5.58 -29.39
N GLY A 231 34.89 -4.92 -30.55
CA GLY A 231 35.14 -3.48 -30.67
C GLY A 231 34.28 -2.64 -29.73
N HIS A 232 34.88 -1.63 -29.08
CA HIS A 232 34.09 -0.55 -28.49
C HIS A 232 33.36 0.24 -29.61
N LYS A 233 32.36 1.05 -29.24
CA LYS A 233 31.64 1.91 -30.20
C LYS A 233 32.64 2.77 -30.98
N GLY A 234 32.80 2.53 -32.28
CA GLY A 234 33.85 3.22 -33.07
C GLY A 234 33.95 2.90 -34.56
N ASN A 235 33.37 1.81 -35.08
CA ASN A 235 33.28 1.54 -36.52
C ASN A 235 31.85 1.15 -36.92
N GLU A 236 31.39 1.66 -38.06
CA GLU A 236 30.08 1.36 -38.62
C GLU A 236 30.14 0.10 -39.50
N GLY A 237 29.29 -0.89 -39.23
CA GLY A 237 29.21 -2.10 -40.04
C GLY A 237 28.63 -3.29 -39.27
N GLU A 238 27.60 -3.92 -39.86
CA GLU A 238 26.93 -5.15 -39.41
C GLU A 238 26.16 -5.09 -38.08
N GLY A 239 24.92 -5.59 -38.09
CA GLY A 239 23.97 -5.43 -36.99
C GLY A 239 24.09 -6.53 -35.92
N GLY A 240 24.27 -6.14 -34.66
CA GLY A 240 24.18 -7.03 -33.49
C GLY A 240 23.83 -6.24 -32.24
N ASP A 241 22.96 -6.79 -31.38
CA ASP A 241 22.25 -6.00 -30.37
C ASP A 241 23.05 -5.71 -29.07
N ASN A 242 24.21 -6.35 -28.89
CA ASN A 242 24.99 -6.35 -27.65
C ASN A 242 25.77 -5.04 -27.40
N ARG A 243 25.06 -3.92 -27.23
CA ARG A 243 25.61 -2.56 -27.14
C ARG A 243 26.15 -2.25 -25.74
N GLY A 244 27.47 -2.29 -25.56
CA GLY A 244 28.15 -1.98 -24.28
C GLY A 244 28.47 -3.20 -23.41
N VAL A 245 28.15 -4.40 -23.87
CA VAL A 245 28.42 -5.66 -23.16
C VAL A 245 29.87 -6.09 -23.40
N CYS A 246 30.72 -6.01 -22.37
CA CYS A 246 32.11 -6.49 -22.46
C CYS A 246 32.13 -8.03 -22.51
N GLN A 247 32.18 -8.59 -23.73
CA GLN A 247 32.35 -10.03 -23.92
C GLN A 247 33.77 -10.46 -23.59
N LEU A 248 33.88 -11.56 -22.84
CA LEU A 248 35.12 -12.16 -22.40
C LEU A 248 35.60 -13.24 -23.38
N LYS A 249 36.92 -13.42 -23.46
CA LYS A 249 37.50 -14.63 -24.06
C LYS A 249 37.13 -15.82 -23.18
N PRO A 250 36.62 -16.94 -23.72
CA PRO A 250 36.38 -18.14 -22.91
C PRO A 250 37.67 -18.66 -22.27
N VAL A 251 37.65 -18.72 -20.94
CA VAL A 251 38.68 -19.30 -20.07
C VAL A 251 37.96 -20.24 -19.12
N ALA A 252 38.11 -21.55 -19.34
CA ALA A 252 37.39 -22.55 -18.57
C ALA A 252 38.05 -22.79 -17.21
N PHE A 253 37.25 -22.87 -16.14
CA PHE A 253 37.73 -23.08 -14.77
C PHE A 253 36.87 -24.11 -14.03
N ARG A 254 37.51 -25.12 -13.44
CA ARG A 254 36.89 -26.25 -12.71
C ARG A 254 35.59 -26.79 -13.35
N GLY A 255 35.58 -26.90 -14.68
CA GLY A 255 34.47 -27.43 -15.48
C GLY A 255 33.50 -26.40 -16.08
N ALA A 256 33.45 -25.17 -15.57
CA ALA A 256 32.69 -24.08 -16.18
C ALA A 256 33.37 -23.62 -17.49
N PRO A 257 32.62 -23.23 -18.53
CA PRO A 257 33.19 -22.82 -19.82
C PRO A 257 33.89 -21.46 -19.77
N CYS A 258 33.53 -20.59 -18.81
CA CYS A 258 34.05 -19.25 -18.64
C CYS A 258 34.24 -18.91 -17.16
N SER A 259 35.09 -17.91 -16.87
CA SER A 259 35.49 -17.52 -15.52
C SER A 259 36.04 -16.08 -15.50
N ASP A 260 36.14 -15.50 -14.31
CA ASP A 260 36.85 -14.25 -14.03
C ASP A 260 38.35 -14.28 -14.38
N ALA A 261 38.98 -15.45 -14.48
CA ALA A 261 40.35 -15.64 -14.99
C ALA A 261 40.54 -15.20 -16.47
N ALA A 262 39.48 -14.77 -17.16
CA ALA A 262 39.55 -14.01 -18.41
C ALA A 262 39.92 -12.51 -18.21
N GLY A 263 39.98 -12.03 -16.97
CA GLY A 263 40.43 -10.68 -16.59
C GLY A 263 41.62 -10.71 -15.63
N GLN A 264 42.05 -9.52 -15.20
CA GLN A 264 43.16 -9.30 -14.28
C GLN A 264 42.64 -8.67 -12.97
N GLN A 265 42.93 -9.30 -11.84
CA GLN A 265 42.68 -8.74 -10.51
C GLN A 265 43.47 -7.44 -10.31
N ILE A 266 42.83 -6.38 -9.81
CA ILE A 266 43.46 -5.09 -9.50
C ILE A 266 42.97 -4.51 -8.17
N CYS A 267 43.89 -4.13 -7.28
CA CYS A 267 43.57 -3.50 -6.00
C CYS A 267 42.88 -2.14 -6.18
N PHE A 268 42.02 -1.75 -5.23
CA PHE A 268 41.30 -0.48 -5.23
C PHE A 268 42.23 0.75 -5.38
N LYS A 269 43.45 0.72 -4.81
CA LYS A 269 44.51 1.74 -5.00
C LYS A 269 44.88 1.96 -6.47
N ASP A 270 44.87 0.91 -7.27
CA ASP A 270 45.18 0.95 -8.69
C ASP A 270 43.94 1.21 -9.55
N VAL A 271 42.74 0.77 -9.12
CA VAL A 271 41.45 1.17 -9.72
C VAL A 271 41.27 2.69 -9.67
N MET A 272 41.50 3.31 -8.51
CA MET A 272 41.41 4.77 -8.35
C MET A 272 42.45 5.51 -9.19
N ARG A 273 43.68 5.00 -9.27
CA ARG A 273 44.72 5.57 -10.15
C ARG A 273 44.34 5.45 -11.63
N LEU A 274 43.76 4.32 -12.04
CA LEU A 274 43.33 4.07 -13.41
C LEU A 274 42.22 5.04 -13.83
N LEU A 275 41.18 5.22 -13.00
CA LEU A 275 40.14 6.25 -13.19
C LEU A 275 40.73 7.65 -13.39
N GLN A 276 41.71 8.03 -12.57
CA GLN A 276 42.36 9.33 -12.64
C GLN A 276 43.25 9.51 -13.89
N VAL A 277 43.82 8.42 -14.43
CA VAL A 277 44.65 8.42 -15.64
C VAL A 277 43.83 8.38 -16.93
N THR A 278 42.72 7.62 -16.96
CA THR A 278 41.86 7.52 -18.16
C THR A 278 40.85 8.66 -18.26
N GLY A 279 40.51 9.30 -17.14
CA GLY A 279 39.41 10.26 -17.04
C GLY A 279 38.01 9.61 -17.14
N SER A 280 37.93 8.28 -17.01
CA SER A 280 36.67 7.55 -17.09
C SER A 280 35.71 7.88 -15.95
N HIS A 281 34.41 7.86 -16.23
CA HIS A 281 33.36 8.03 -15.23
C HIS A 281 32.87 6.69 -14.69
N VAL A 282 32.73 6.59 -13.36
CA VAL A 282 32.17 5.41 -12.69
C VAL A 282 30.67 5.33 -12.94
N GLN A 283 30.24 4.24 -13.56
CA GLN A 283 28.86 3.82 -13.73
C GLN A 283 28.42 2.95 -12.54
N TRP A 284 27.11 2.71 -12.40
CA TRP A 284 26.55 1.91 -11.32
C TRP A 284 25.54 0.89 -11.88
N ASP A 285 25.77 -0.39 -11.62
CA ASP A 285 24.82 -1.46 -11.94
C ASP A 285 23.84 -1.65 -10.78
N ALA A 286 22.55 -1.37 -11.03
CA ALA A 286 21.48 -1.52 -10.05
C ALA A 286 20.97 -2.96 -9.84
N THR A 287 21.39 -3.91 -10.69
CA THR A 287 21.10 -5.35 -10.57
C THR A 287 22.12 -6.03 -9.67
N GLN A 288 23.39 -5.70 -9.84
CA GLN A 288 24.52 -6.29 -9.11
C GLN A 288 24.90 -5.48 -7.86
N GLN A 289 24.43 -4.22 -7.77
CA GLN A 289 24.73 -3.24 -6.73
C GLN A 289 26.25 -2.99 -6.60
N ALA A 290 26.91 -2.78 -7.74
CA ALA A 290 28.35 -2.59 -7.85
C ALA A 290 28.73 -1.49 -8.86
N PRO A 291 29.84 -0.77 -8.63
CA PRO A 291 30.40 0.17 -9.58
C PRO A 291 31.19 -0.52 -10.71
N PHE A 292 31.15 0.07 -11.91
CA PHE A 292 32.03 -0.31 -13.02
C PHE A 292 32.41 0.90 -13.87
N PHE A 293 33.42 0.76 -14.75
CA PHE A 293 33.70 1.74 -15.79
C PHE A 293 34.41 1.14 -17.01
N ASP A 294 34.33 1.86 -18.12
CA ASP A 294 34.92 1.49 -19.41
C ASP A 294 36.06 2.44 -19.74
N PHE A 295 37.10 1.97 -20.45
CA PHE A 295 38.15 2.83 -20.99
C PHE A 295 38.80 2.27 -22.27
N PRO A 296 39.27 3.14 -23.18
CA PRO A 296 40.04 2.71 -24.35
C PRO A 296 41.35 2.02 -23.93
N ASP A 297 41.62 0.85 -24.49
CA ASP A 297 42.77 0.01 -24.12
C ASP A 297 43.33 -0.68 -25.36
N SER A 298 44.45 -0.17 -25.87
CA SER A 298 45.13 -0.71 -27.06
C SER A 298 45.76 -2.10 -26.83
N SER A 299 45.76 -2.62 -25.60
CA SER A 299 46.19 -3.99 -25.30
C SER A 299 45.04 -5.02 -25.34
N ALA A 300 43.78 -4.56 -25.30
CA ALA A 300 42.62 -5.44 -25.36
C ALA A 300 42.24 -5.77 -26.82
N PRO A 301 41.77 -7.00 -27.14
CA PRO A 301 41.47 -7.40 -28.52
C PRO A 301 40.39 -6.55 -29.21
N GLY A 302 39.44 -6.00 -28.45
CA GLY A 302 38.43 -5.05 -28.92
C GLY A 302 38.83 -3.56 -28.83
N GLY A 303 40.05 -3.25 -28.40
CA GLY A 303 40.51 -1.87 -28.19
C GLY A 303 39.96 -1.17 -26.94
N TRP A 304 39.34 -1.91 -26.01
CA TRP A 304 38.83 -1.39 -24.73
C TRP A 304 38.82 -2.44 -23.62
N SER A 305 38.86 -1.96 -22.39
CA SER A 305 38.73 -2.75 -21.18
C SER A 305 37.58 -2.21 -20.32
N GLN A 306 36.95 -3.10 -19.56
CA GLN A 306 35.93 -2.79 -18.56
C GLN A 306 36.43 -3.20 -17.17
N VAL A 307 36.22 -2.37 -16.15
CA VAL A 307 36.63 -2.63 -14.76
C VAL A 307 35.41 -2.72 -13.88
N TRP A 308 35.25 -3.83 -13.17
CA TRP A 308 34.27 -4.04 -12.12
C TRP A 308 34.96 -4.09 -10.76
N PHE A 309 34.45 -3.37 -9.77
CA PHE A 309 35.09 -3.27 -8.45
C PHE A 309 34.04 -3.03 -7.35
N ASP A 310 34.51 -2.77 -6.13
CA ASP A 310 33.68 -2.41 -4.98
C ASP A 310 34.08 -1.04 -4.42
N ASP A 311 33.10 -0.20 -4.06
CA ASP A 311 33.29 1.13 -3.45
C ASP A 311 32.49 1.28 -2.14
N GLU A 312 32.51 2.46 -1.52
CA GLU A 312 31.84 2.65 -0.24
C GLU A 312 30.32 2.51 -0.30
N ARG A 313 29.71 2.53 -1.50
CA ARG A 313 28.27 2.37 -1.71
C ARG A 313 27.91 0.89 -1.72
N SER A 314 28.66 0.07 -2.46
CA SER A 314 28.45 -1.38 -2.53
C SER A 314 28.89 -2.08 -1.24
N ILE A 315 30.03 -1.69 -0.65
CA ILE A 315 30.50 -2.18 0.64
C ILE A 315 29.48 -1.89 1.75
N ARG A 316 28.91 -0.68 1.84
CA ARG A 316 27.89 -0.35 2.85
C ARG A 316 26.63 -1.21 2.74
N GLN A 317 26.22 -1.60 1.53
CA GLN A 317 25.07 -2.49 1.36
C GLN A 317 25.37 -3.90 1.85
N LYS A 318 26.58 -4.41 1.64
CA LYS A 318 27.04 -5.73 2.13
C LYS A 318 27.22 -5.73 3.65
N VAL A 319 27.76 -4.66 4.21
CA VAL A 319 27.87 -4.43 5.65
C VAL A 319 26.47 -4.35 6.31
N ALA A 320 25.52 -3.66 5.69
CA ALA A 320 24.13 -3.64 6.13
C ALA A 320 23.42 -5.01 5.99
N LEU A 321 23.75 -5.81 4.96
CA LEU A 321 23.29 -7.19 4.82
C LEU A 321 23.82 -8.08 5.95
N ALA A 322 25.11 -7.97 6.31
CA ALA A 322 25.72 -8.70 7.41
C ALA A 322 25.05 -8.36 8.75
N SER A 323 24.84 -7.07 9.05
CA SER A 323 24.12 -6.63 10.26
C SER A 323 22.65 -7.07 10.24
N GLN A 324 21.96 -6.98 9.09
CA GLN A 324 20.57 -7.45 8.91
C GLN A 324 20.39 -8.95 9.19
N LEU A 325 21.32 -9.78 8.70
CA LEU A 325 21.29 -11.24 8.94
C LEU A 325 21.82 -11.63 10.33
N GLY A 326 22.27 -10.66 11.12
CA GLY A 326 22.82 -10.91 12.45
C GLY A 326 24.15 -11.67 12.41
N LEU A 327 24.98 -11.42 11.39
CA LEU A 327 26.32 -11.99 11.27
C LEU A 327 27.26 -11.44 12.35
N GLN A 328 28.33 -12.18 12.68
CA GLN A 328 29.34 -11.77 13.67
C GLN A 328 30.03 -10.46 13.30
N GLY A 329 30.20 -10.21 12.00
CA GLY A 329 30.74 -8.98 11.48
C GLY A 329 31.09 -9.09 10.00
N VAL A 330 32.08 -8.32 9.58
CA VAL A 330 32.58 -8.28 8.20
C VAL A 330 34.10 -8.43 8.16
N GLY A 331 34.63 -8.77 7.00
CA GLY A 331 36.08 -8.84 6.81
C GLY A 331 36.50 -8.50 5.39
N VAL A 332 37.79 -8.23 5.20
CA VAL A 332 38.31 -7.61 3.97
C VAL A 332 39.51 -8.33 3.38
N TRP A 333 39.40 -8.62 2.09
CA TRP A 333 40.47 -9.14 1.25
C TRP A 333 40.92 -8.05 0.27
N ASN A 334 42.07 -7.41 0.42
CA ASN A 334 42.95 -7.42 1.59
C ASN A 334 43.30 -5.98 2.00
N LEU A 335 43.86 -5.81 3.19
CA LEU A 335 44.11 -4.51 3.81
C LEU A 335 45.10 -3.64 3.00
N ASP A 336 46.02 -4.28 2.29
CA ASP A 336 47.05 -3.64 1.48
C ASP A 336 46.52 -3.02 0.18
N CYS A 337 45.31 -3.38 -0.27
CA CYS A 337 44.77 -2.87 -1.54
C CYS A 337 44.32 -1.39 -1.53
N LEU A 338 44.47 -0.63 -0.43
CA LEU A 338 44.21 0.82 -0.36
C LEU A 338 45.49 1.67 -0.46
N ASP A 339 45.39 2.96 -0.78
CA ASP A 339 46.55 3.88 -0.72
C ASP A 339 46.66 4.54 0.65
N TYR A 340 47.77 4.30 1.33
CA TYR A 340 48.14 4.90 2.60
C TYR A 340 49.21 6.01 2.46
N THR A 341 49.81 6.15 1.27
CA THR A 341 51.06 6.92 1.07
C THR A 341 50.86 8.42 0.89
N SER A 342 49.73 8.85 0.30
CA SER A 342 49.54 10.24 -0.11
C SER A 342 48.54 11.02 0.75
N SER A 343 48.72 12.34 0.88
CA SER A 343 47.75 13.21 1.57
C SER A 343 46.41 13.34 0.82
N ASN A 344 46.42 13.23 -0.50
CA ASN A 344 45.23 13.42 -1.34
C ASN A 344 44.32 12.19 -1.37
N HIS A 345 44.86 10.96 -1.40
CA HIS A 345 44.03 9.76 -1.50
C HIS A 345 43.47 9.27 -0.14
N ARG A 346 43.91 9.84 1.00
CA ARG A 346 43.34 9.60 2.35
C ARG A 346 41.81 9.71 2.43
N ASN A 347 41.20 10.52 1.56
CA ASN A 347 39.75 10.64 1.50
C ASN A 347 39.06 9.36 1.01
N HIS A 348 39.63 8.62 0.06
CA HIS A 348 39.07 7.35 -0.39
C HIS A 348 39.32 6.25 0.64
N THR A 349 40.57 6.10 1.09
CA THR A 349 40.99 5.10 2.09
C THR A 349 40.18 5.21 3.39
N SER A 350 40.05 6.42 3.95
CA SER A 350 39.26 6.62 5.18
C SER A 350 37.74 6.55 4.97
N VAL A 351 37.23 6.53 3.73
CA VAL A 351 35.81 6.34 3.42
C VAL A 351 35.48 4.85 3.26
N MET A 352 36.41 4.04 2.72
CA MET A 352 36.35 2.58 2.70
C MET A 352 36.42 1.99 4.13
N TRP A 353 37.35 2.45 4.97
CA TRP A 353 37.40 2.04 6.39
C TRP A 353 36.09 2.37 7.14
N LYS A 354 35.56 3.60 6.97
CA LYS A 354 34.24 4.00 7.51
C LYS A 354 33.06 3.25 6.89
N ALA A 355 33.25 2.41 5.88
CA ALA A 355 32.18 1.59 5.31
C ALA A 355 31.96 0.30 6.12
N LEU A 356 32.98 -0.20 6.85
CA LEU A 356 32.95 -1.45 7.62
C LEU A 356 32.30 -1.34 9.01
N GLN A 357 31.97 -0.13 9.47
CA GLN A 357 31.35 0.13 10.77
C GLN A 357 29.94 -0.48 10.83
N ASP A 358 29.60 -1.18 11.91
CA ASP A 358 28.25 -1.74 12.13
C ASP A 358 27.19 -0.65 12.01
N PRO A 359 26.26 -0.74 11.04
CA PRO A 359 25.21 0.25 10.87
C PRO A 359 24.10 -0.02 11.91
N GLU A 360 24.25 0.62 13.09
CA GLU A 360 23.31 0.66 14.24
C GLU A 360 22.03 -0.15 13.96
N PRO A 361 21.91 -1.38 14.52
CA PRO A 361 21.04 -2.43 13.97
C PRO A 361 19.61 -1.90 13.84
N GLY A 362 19.22 -1.59 12.59
CA GLY A 362 18.02 -0.79 12.33
C GLY A 362 18.05 0.15 11.13
N GLN A 363 19.21 0.42 10.53
CA GLN A 363 19.29 1.20 9.28
C GLN A 363 18.96 0.37 8.03
N THR A 364 17.80 -0.31 8.05
CA THR A 364 17.24 -1.02 6.89
C THR A 364 16.90 -0.04 5.76
N LEU A 365 17.53 -0.22 4.60
CA LEU A 365 17.25 0.54 3.38
C LEU A 365 16.07 -0.06 2.58
N LEU A 366 14.91 -0.27 3.22
CA LEU A 366 13.59 -0.49 2.57
C LEU A 366 12.47 -0.66 3.62
N PRO A 367 11.21 -0.42 3.24
CA PRO A 367 10.59 0.90 3.19
C PRO A 367 10.21 1.44 4.59
N LYS A 368 10.41 2.75 4.83
CA LYS A 368 10.09 3.41 6.12
C LYS A 368 8.58 3.60 6.31
N GLY A 369 7.86 2.55 6.69
CA GLY A 369 6.40 2.57 6.88
C GLY A 369 5.87 1.59 7.93
N ALA A 370 4.55 1.48 8.03
CA ALA A 370 3.88 0.39 8.75
C ALA A 370 3.87 -0.87 7.88
N SER A 371 3.91 -2.08 8.47
CA SER A 371 3.87 -3.31 7.67
C SER A 371 2.52 -3.46 6.95
N LEU A 372 2.56 -4.01 5.72
CA LEU A 372 1.37 -4.28 4.92
C LEU A 372 0.34 -5.15 5.66
N ALA A 373 0.81 -6.08 6.51
CA ALA A 373 -0.04 -6.87 7.39
C ALA A 373 -0.82 -5.99 8.38
N PHE A 374 -0.15 -5.08 9.11
CA PHE A 374 -0.84 -4.17 10.05
C PHE A 374 -1.81 -3.22 9.35
N LEU A 375 -1.43 -2.65 8.20
CA LEU A 375 -2.33 -1.82 7.39
C LEU A 375 -3.59 -2.59 6.95
N SER A 376 -3.43 -3.85 6.52
CA SER A 376 -4.54 -4.73 6.12
C SER A 376 -5.43 -5.12 7.30
N PHE A 377 -4.84 -5.42 8.45
CA PHE A 377 -5.55 -5.73 9.70
C PHE A 377 -6.40 -4.56 10.19
N PHE A 378 -5.85 -3.35 10.23
CA PHE A 378 -6.62 -2.17 10.64
C PHE A 378 -7.68 -1.78 9.60
N THR A 379 -7.42 -2.03 8.31
CA THR A 379 -8.45 -1.88 7.27
C THR A 379 -9.62 -2.84 7.47
N ALA A 380 -9.35 -4.11 7.76
CA ALA A 380 -10.37 -5.12 8.07
C ALA A 380 -11.11 -4.81 9.39
N LEU A 381 -10.42 -4.28 10.40
CA LEU A 381 -11.02 -3.83 11.66
C LEU A 381 -12.01 -2.68 11.43
N ALA A 382 -11.59 -1.62 10.72
CA ALA A 382 -12.47 -0.50 10.39
C ALA A 382 -13.72 -0.96 9.63
N ARG A 383 -13.54 -1.78 8.58
CA ARG A 383 -14.65 -2.35 7.81
C ARG A 383 -15.55 -3.29 8.63
N SER A 384 -15.05 -3.86 9.71
CA SER A 384 -15.85 -4.67 10.65
C SER A 384 -16.72 -3.79 11.56
N CYS A 385 -16.36 -2.52 11.78
CA CYS A 385 -17.20 -1.54 12.47
C CYS A 385 -18.35 -1.03 11.60
N ASP A 386 -18.14 -0.81 10.30
CA ASP A 386 -19.18 -0.41 9.32
C ASP A 386 -20.45 -1.29 9.43
N ILE A 387 -20.29 -2.60 9.71
CA ILE A 387 -21.36 -3.60 9.88
C ILE A 387 -22.37 -3.23 10.97
N LEU A 388 -21.92 -2.52 12.02
CA LEU A 388 -22.76 -2.04 13.10
C LEU A 388 -23.19 -0.59 12.90
N VAL A 389 -22.29 0.25 12.39
CA VAL A 389 -22.48 1.70 12.40
C VAL A 389 -23.29 2.18 11.20
N ASP A 390 -23.13 1.57 10.02
CA ASP A 390 -23.95 1.92 8.85
C ASP A 390 -25.45 1.69 9.15
N PRO A 391 -25.91 0.52 9.64
CA PRO A 391 -27.35 0.31 9.91
C PRO A 391 -27.89 1.17 11.06
N VAL A 392 -27.08 1.43 12.10
CA VAL A 392 -27.46 2.35 13.17
C VAL A 392 -27.61 3.77 12.64
N MET A 393 -26.73 4.23 11.73
CA MET A 393 -26.82 5.56 11.14
C MET A 393 -28.00 5.67 10.15
N GLY A 394 -28.24 4.68 9.30
CA GLY A 394 -29.42 4.66 8.42
C GLY A 394 -30.72 4.75 9.22
N TRP A 395 -30.84 3.96 10.31
CA TRP A 395 -31.98 3.99 11.21
C TRP A 395 -32.11 5.30 12.01
N ALA A 396 -31.00 5.84 12.52
CA ALA A 396 -30.99 7.09 13.29
C ALA A 396 -31.34 8.29 12.39
N SER A 397 -30.82 8.31 11.17
CA SER A 397 -31.23 9.24 10.12
C SER A 397 -32.73 9.10 9.87
N ASP A 398 -33.23 7.91 9.48
CA ASP A 398 -34.64 7.73 9.08
C ASP A 398 -35.67 8.08 10.19
N ASN A 399 -35.28 8.07 11.47
CA ASN A 399 -36.15 8.39 12.60
C ASN A 399 -35.99 9.81 13.20
N THR A 400 -34.99 10.58 12.79
CA THR A 400 -34.68 11.86 13.44
C THR A 400 -35.69 12.94 13.11
N LYS A 401 -36.25 13.59 14.14
CA LYS A 401 -37.27 14.63 14.02
C LYS A 401 -36.75 15.95 14.60
N THR A 402 -36.20 16.82 13.75
CA THR A 402 -35.77 18.18 14.15
C THR A 402 -36.34 19.25 13.23
N ALA A 403 -36.37 20.50 13.70
CA ALA A 403 -36.77 21.66 12.89
C ALA A 403 -35.81 21.96 11.71
N TRP A 404 -34.59 21.41 11.72
CA TRP A 404 -33.62 21.53 10.62
C TRP A 404 -33.80 20.46 9.54
N GLY A 405 -34.61 19.43 9.81
CA GLY A 405 -34.72 18.23 8.99
C GLY A 405 -34.32 16.96 9.76
N ARG A 406 -34.34 15.86 9.03
CA ARG A 406 -34.08 14.48 9.42
C ARG A 406 -32.61 14.08 9.19
N ARG A 407 -31.97 14.61 8.14
CA ARG A 407 -30.61 14.25 7.68
C ARG A 407 -29.60 15.36 7.99
N ARG A 408 -29.98 16.60 7.74
CA ARG A 408 -29.13 17.81 7.83
C ARG A 408 -28.36 17.96 9.17
N PRO A 409 -28.89 17.60 10.36
CA PRO A 409 -28.13 17.66 11.61
C PRO A 409 -26.88 16.75 11.62
N PHE A 410 -26.97 15.55 11.04
CA PHE A 410 -25.85 14.60 10.98
C PHE A 410 -24.79 15.02 9.97
N MET A 411 -25.20 15.50 8.80
CA MET A 411 -24.29 16.06 7.78
C MET A 411 -23.52 17.27 8.33
N PHE A 412 -24.20 18.14 9.08
CA PHE A 412 -23.58 19.30 9.72
C PHE A 412 -22.53 18.89 10.76
N LEU A 413 -22.89 18.03 11.71
CA LEU A 413 -21.98 17.62 12.79
C LEU A 413 -20.84 16.73 12.27
N GLY A 414 -21.15 15.80 11.37
CA GLY A 414 -20.21 14.82 10.81
C GLY A 414 -19.09 15.46 10.01
N CYS A 415 -19.35 16.54 9.26
CA CYS A 415 -18.33 17.14 8.38
C CYS A 415 -17.10 17.69 9.14
N PHE A 416 -17.29 18.19 10.37
CA PHE A 416 -16.19 18.62 11.23
C PHE A 416 -15.34 17.45 11.74
N PHE A 417 -15.99 16.36 12.18
CA PHE A 417 -15.29 15.14 12.61
C PHE A 417 -14.55 14.48 11.43
N TYR A 418 -15.19 14.38 10.27
CA TYR A 418 -14.61 13.85 9.05
C TYR A 418 -13.33 14.58 8.67
N ALA A 419 -13.39 15.91 8.55
CA ALA A 419 -12.24 16.74 8.18
C ALA A 419 -11.11 16.69 9.21
N ALA A 420 -11.43 16.73 10.51
CA ALA A 420 -10.43 16.64 11.57
C ALA A 420 -9.72 15.27 11.57
N LEU A 421 -10.48 14.18 11.45
CA LEU A 421 -9.94 12.81 11.47
C LEU A 421 -9.20 12.48 10.17
N PHE A 422 -9.63 13.00 9.02
CA PHE A 422 -8.89 12.92 7.76
C PHE A 422 -7.56 13.67 7.83
N THR A 423 -7.55 14.87 8.40
CA THR A 423 -6.31 15.65 8.61
C THR A 423 -5.36 14.89 9.54
N LEU A 424 -5.85 14.31 10.64
CA LEU A 424 -5.03 13.54 11.58
C LEU A 424 -4.52 12.22 10.98
N LEU A 425 -5.32 11.53 10.16
CA LEU A 425 -4.91 10.34 9.40
C LEU A 425 -3.73 10.64 8.47
N LEU A 426 -3.73 11.81 7.81
CA LEU A 426 -2.64 12.28 6.94
C LEU A 426 -1.52 13.03 7.68
N SER A 427 -1.64 13.23 9.00
CA SER A 427 -0.63 13.90 9.85
C SER A 427 0.00 12.94 10.88
N PRO A 428 0.68 11.85 10.46
CA PRO A 428 1.27 10.89 11.38
C PRO A 428 2.36 11.53 12.25
N PRO A 429 2.43 11.20 13.56
CA PRO A 429 3.35 11.85 14.49
C PRO A 429 4.81 11.59 14.14
N ARG A 430 5.66 12.58 14.42
CA ARG A 430 7.13 12.48 14.29
C ARG A 430 7.70 11.51 15.33
N ALA A 431 7.59 10.20 15.05
CA ALA A 431 8.18 9.15 15.86
C ALA A 431 9.70 9.32 15.98
N ARG A 432 10.23 9.00 17.16
CA ARG A 432 11.60 9.30 17.58
C ARG A 432 12.17 8.07 18.30
N GLY A 433 13.20 7.45 17.71
CA GLY A 433 13.86 6.25 18.25
C GLY A 433 13.01 4.98 18.16
N HIS A 434 13.08 4.30 17.02
CA HIS A 434 12.91 2.84 16.94
C HIS A 434 13.69 2.35 15.73
N GLU A 435 14.54 1.37 15.98
CA GLU A 435 15.62 0.91 15.09
C GLU A 435 15.28 -0.48 14.53
N ASP A 436 14.01 -0.72 14.22
CA ASP A 436 13.51 -2.05 13.81
C ASP A 436 12.94 -2.06 12.37
N GLY A 437 13.13 -0.96 11.62
CA GLY A 437 12.54 -0.71 10.29
C GLY A 437 11.02 -0.52 10.27
N THR A 438 10.30 -1.28 11.12
CA THR A 438 8.85 -1.23 11.30
C THR A 438 8.49 -0.37 12.51
N ASN A 439 7.61 0.61 12.33
CA ASN A 439 7.18 1.49 13.41
C ASN A 439 5.75 1.10 13.89
N PRO A 440 5.61 0.40 15.03
CA PRO A 440 4.29 0.01 15.54
C PRO A 440 3.43 1.24 15.89
N TYR A 441 4.01 2.33 16.38
CA TYR A 441 3.25 3.56 16.69
C TYR A 441 2.64 4.19 15.43
N ALA A 442 3.30 4.12 14.28
CA ALA A 442 2.72 4.57 13.02
C ALA A 442 1.58 3.64 12.55
N ALA A 443 1.72 2.33 12.76
CA ALA A 443 0.66 1.37 12.47
C ALA A 443 -0.57 1.58 13.37
N PHE A 444 -0.39 1.77 14.68
CA PHE A 444 -1.46 2.08 15.62
C PHE A 444 -2.10 3.45 15.37
N TRP A 445 -1.31 4.48 15.03
CA TRP A 445 -1.85 5.79 14.63
C TRP A 445 -2.76 5.67 13.40
N PHE A 446 -2.25 5.05 12.33
CA PHE A 446 -3.05 4.74 11.15
C PHE A 446 -4.31 3.98 11.55
N GLY A 447 -4.20 2.91 12.34
CA GLY A 447 -5.34 2.08 12.72
C GLY A 447 -6.43 2.82 13.49
N ILE A 448 -6.04 3.67 14.45
CA ILE A 448 -6.97 4.48 15.24
C ILE A 448 -7.66 5.53 14.35
N PHE A 449 -6.89 6.31 13.60
CA PHE A 449 -7.45 7.41 12.80
C PHE A 449 -8.17 6.95 11.54
N TYR A 450 -7.77 5.83 10.93
CA TYR A 450 -8.48 5.21 9.80
C TYR A 450 -9.84 4.66 10.27
N THR A 451 -9.88 3.95 11.40
CA THR A 451 -11.14 3.47 12.00
C THR A 451 -12.05 4.64 12.37
N ALA A 452 -11.53 5.66 13.07
CA ALA A 452 -12.31 6.84 13.45
C ALA A 452 -12.80 7.64 12.22
N PHE A 453 -11.98 7.78 11.19
CA PHE A 453 -12.34 8.44 9.93
C PHE A 453 -13.53 7.76 9.25
N TYR A 454 -13.53 6.42 9.13
CA TYR A 454 -14.67 5.71 8.55
C TYR A 454 -15.95 5.81 9.39
N LEU A 455 -15.84 5.85 10.72
CA LEU A 455 -16.99 6.13 11.59
C LEU A 455 -17.59 7.53 11.31
N ALA A 456 -16.76 8.54 11.04
CA ALA A 456 -17.20 9.89 10.67
C ALA A 456 -17.69 9.99 9.21
N ASP A 457 -17.14 9.19 8.29
CA ASP A 457 -17.67 9.00 6.93
C ASP A 457 -19.11 8.49 7.01
N THR A 458 -19.36 7.38 7.72
CA THR A 458 -20.71 6.83 7.88
C THR A 458 -21.72 7.87 8.41
N VAL A 459 -21.35 8.66 9.43
CA VAL A 459 -22.21 9.72 10.00
C VAL A 459 -22.56 10.82 9.00
N THR A 460 -21.66 11.14 8.07
CA THR A 460 -21.85 12.23 7.09
C THR A 460 -22.46 11.75 5.78
N ASN A 461 -21.99 10.59 5.30
CA ASN A 461 -22.18 10.06 3.95
C ASN A 461 -23.51 9.29 3.82
N VAL A 462 -23.89 8.48 4.82
CA VAL A 462 -25.18 7.75 4.81
C VAL A 462 -26.38 8.71 4.74
N PRO A 463 -26.46 9.81 5.52
CA PRO A 463 -27.53 10.79 5.38
C PRO A 463 -27.47 11.58 4.06
N TYR A 464 -26.28 11.79 3.49
CA TYR A 464 -26.07 12.51 2.23
C TYR A 464 -26.53 11.69 1.00
N GLU A 465 -26.06 10.45 0.83
CA GLU A 465 -26.49 9.59 -0.29
C GLU A 465 -27.99 9.32 -0.23
N ALA A 466 -28.52 9.07 0.97
CA ALA A 466 -29.95 8.84 1.19
C ALA A 466 -30.82 10.10 1.03
N LEU A 467 -30.25 11.30 0.84
CA LEU A 467 -31.00 12.51 0.46
C LEU A 467 -31.46 12.43 -1.01
N GLY A 468 -30.69 11.76 -1.88
CA GLY A 468 -30.98 11.65 -3.33
C GLY A 468 -32.41 11.17 -3.68
N PRO A 469 -32.94 10.09 -3.05
CA PRO A 469 -34.32 9.62 -3.27
C PRO A 469 -35.43 10.52 -2.71
N GLU A 470 -35.11 11.56 -1.94
CA GLU A 470 -36.09 12.44 -1.27
C GLU A 470 -36.31 13.78 -2.02
N LEU A 471 -35.34 14.19 -2.86
CA LEU A 471 -35.34 15.50 -3.51
C LEU A 471 -36.45 15.71 -4.56
N SER A 472 -36.93 14.63 -5.20
CA SER A 472 -38.03 14.69 -6.17
C SER A 472 -38.77 13.35 -6.27
N ASP A 473 -40.05 13.39 -6.63
CA ASP A 473 -40.85 12.23 -7.01
C ASP A 473 -40.68 11.88 -8.50
N SER A 474 -40.28 12.85 -9.34
CA SER A 474 -40.31 12.72 -10.79
C SER A 474 -39.26 11.72 -11.29
N TYR A 475 -39.74 10.69 -12.01
CA TYR A 475 -38.93 9.64 -12.63
C TYR A 475 -37.72 10.19 -13.39
N ASP A 476 -37.96 11.23 -14.21
CA ASP A 476 -36.98 11.84 -15.10
C ASP A 476 -36.09 12.86 -14.38
N GLU A 477 -36.59 13.51 -13.33
CA GLU A 477 -35.81 14.45 -12.52
C GLU A 477 -34.81 13.72 -11.62
N ARG A 478 -35.22 12.63 -10.96
CA ARG A 478 -34.30 11.74 -10.22
C ARG A 478 -33.14 11.26 -11.09
N SER A 479 -33.41 10.89 -12.35
CA SER A 479 -32.36 10.50 -13.29
C SER A 479 -31.38 11.64 -13.58
N ARG A 480 -31.84 12.89 -13.64
CA ARG A 480 -30.98 14.08 -13.78
C ARG A 480 -30.17 14.38 -12.52
N ILE A 481 -30.77 14.27 -11.33
CA ILE A 481 -30.10 14.48 -10.04
C ILE A 481 -28.94 13.49 -9.88
N TYR A 482 -29.20 12.19 -10.11
CA TYR A 482 -28.17 11.16 -10.04
C TYR A 482 -27.11 11.26 -11.15
N PHE A 483 -27.49 11.71 -12.35
CA PHE A 483 -26.53 12.08 -13.40
C PHE A 483 -25.59 13.21 -12.95
N VAL A 484 -26.12 14.32 -12.41
CA VAL A 484 -25.31 15.47 -11.98
C VAL A 484 -24.37 15.06 -10.84
N HIS A 485 -24.87 14.34 -9.83
CA HIS A 485 -24.02 13.76 -8.79
C HIS A 485 -22.89 12.93 -9.41
N LYS A 486 -23.20 11.99 -10.32
CA LYS A 486 -22.21 11.06 -10.88
C LYS A 486 -21.18 11.76 -11.76
N PHE A 487 -21.58 12.79 -12.50
CA PHE A 487 -20.70 13.60 -13.32
C PHE A 487 -19.66 14.35 -12.46
N PHE A 488 -20.10 15.06 -11.42
CA PHE A 488 -19.16 15.75 -10.51
C PHE A 488 -18.33 14.78 -9.67
N ASN A 489 -18.87 13.61 -9.31
CA ASN A 489 -18.13 12.53 -8.65
C ASN A 489 -17.00 11.99 -9.55
N MET A 490 -17.28 11.70 -10.84
CA MET A 490 -16.27 11.32 -11.84
C MET A 490 -15.23 12.42 -12.07
N LEU A 491 -15.63 13.69 -12.14
CA LEU A 491 -14.69 14.81 -12.27
C LEU A 491 -13.78 14.92 -11.03
N GLY A 492 -14.34 14.78 -9.82
CA GLY A 492 -13.58 14.71 -8.57
C GLY A 492 -12.56 13.58 -8.58
N MET A 493 -12.97 12.36 -8.91
CA MET A 493 -12.08 11.20 -9.04
C MET A 493 -10.96 11.44 -10.07
N LEU A 494 -11.26 12.03 -11.22
CA LEU A 494 -10.28 12.35 -12.26
C LEU A 494 -9.26 13.40 -11.77
N THR A 495 -9.71 14.48 -11.12
CA THR A 495 -8.79 15.49 -10.54
C THR A 495 -7.92 14.91 -9.43
N ALA A 496 -8.47 14.02 -8.58
CA ALA A 496 -7.70 13.32 -7.55
C ALA A 496 -6.66 12.35 -8.12
N ALA A 497 -6.96 11.68 -9.24
CA ALA A 497 -5.99 10.82 -9.95
C ALA A 497 -4.89 11.63 -10.66
N LEU A 498 -5.19 12.83 -11.15
CA LEU A 498 -4.23 13.75 -11.78
C LEU A 498 -3.32 14.46 -10.77
N LEU A 499 -3.81 14.72 -9.54
CA LEU A 499 -3.10 15.55 -8.57
C LEU A 499 -1.69 15.04 -8.20
N PRO A 500 -1.43 13.74 -7.94
CA PRO A 500 -0.08 13.24 -7.67
C PRO A 500 0.89 13.46 -8.85
N PHE A 501 0.41 13.34 -10.09
CA PHE A 501 1.23 13.60 -11.28
C PHE A 501 1.55 15.10 -11.41
N LEU A 502 0.55 15.96 -11.22
CA LEU A 502 0.73 17.42 -11.24
C LEU A 502 1.69 17.89 -10.13
N VAL A 503 1.51 17.40 -8.90
CA VAL A 503 2.41 17.69 -7.77
C VAL A 503 3.81 17.18 -8.06
N THR A 504 3.98 15.95 -8.55
CA THR A 504 5.31 15.40 -8.88
C THR A 504 6.00 16.22 -9.99
N TYR A 505 5.25 16.66 -11.01
CA TYR A 505 5.77 17.50 -12.09
C TYR A 505 6.19 18.90 -11.59
N LEU A 506 5.34 19.56 -10.80
CA LEU A 506 5.63 20.87 -10.21
C LEU A 506 6.79 20.80 -9.21
N VAL A 507 6.84 19.76 -8.36
CA VAL A 507 7.97 19.52 -7.44
C VAL A 507 9.25 19.24 -8.23
N ARG A 508 9.25 18.34 -9.22
CA ARG A 508 10.45 18.01 -10.01
C ARG A 508 11.02 19.20 -10.79
N ASN A 509 10.15 20.08 -11.31
CA ASN A 509 10.58 21.32 -11.97
C ASN A 509 11.06 22.38 -10.95
N SER A 510 10.43 22.49 -9.77
CA SER A 510 10.88 23.40 -8.71
C SER A 510 12.15 22.92 -8.00
N SER A 511 12.47 21.61 -7.99
CA SER A 511 13.78 21.10 -7.57
C SER A 511 14.96 21.64 -8.41
N SER A 512 14.69 22.13 -9.61
CA SER A 512 15.70 22.82 -10.44
C SER A 512 15.79 24.33 -10.14
N SER A 513 14.92 24.87 -9.28
CA SER A 513 14.70 26.32 -9.09
C SER A 513 14.65 26.79 -7.63
N VAL A 514 14.52 25.87 -6.65
CA VAL A 514 14.31 26.20 -5.23
C VAL A 514 15.44 25.64 -4.37
N VAL A 515 16.52 26.41 -4.27
CA VAL A 515 17.43 26.31 -3.13
C VAL A 515 16.74 26.98 -1.95
N TYR A 516 16.42 26.18 -0.92
CA TYR A 516 15.99 26.55 0.44
C TYR A 516 15.58 28.01 0.68
N LEU A 517 14.26 28.27 0.67
CA LEU A 517 13.65 29.44 1.30
C LEU A 517 12.94 29.03 2.59
N ASP A 518 13.41 29.55 3.72
CA ASP A 518 12.95 29.18 5.07
C ASP A 518 11.57 29.78 5.41
N CYS A 519 10.50 29.17 4.93
CA CYS A 519 9.12 29.56 5.27
C CYS A 519 8.73 29.31 6.74
N ALA A 520 9.64 28.80 7.58
CA ALA A 520 9.42 28.59 9.02
C ALA A 520 9.41 29.89 9.85
N ALA A 521 9.87 31.02 9.30
CA ALA A 521 10.14 32.25 10.07
C ALA A 521 8.91 33.16 10.31
N VAL A 522 7.84 33.05 9.53
CA VAL A 522 6.77 34.08 9.48
C VAL A 522 5.60 33.81 10.45
N TYR A 523 5.31 32.57 10.80
CA TYR A 523 4.10 32.19 11.57
C TYR A 523 4.30 32.06 13.09
N ARG A 524 5.01 33.02 13.72
CA ARG A 524 5.11 33.16 15.18
C ARG A 524 5.05 34.62 15.65
N GLY A 525 3.87 35.22 15.54
CA GLY A 525 3.52 36.55 16.06
C GLY A 525 2.01 36.62 16.40
N PRO A 526 1.57 37.43 17.36
CA PRO A 526 0.36 37.11 18.13
C PRO A 526 -0.97 37.67 17.59
N SER A 527 -2.03 37.33 18.32
CA SER A 527 -3.46 37.50 18.03
C SER A 527 -4.02 38.94 17.99
N SER A 528 -5.19 39.04 17.34
CA SER A 528 -6.29 40.01 17.53
C SER A 528 -6.18 41.45 16.99
N SER A 529 -6.99 41.74 15.96
CA SER A 529 -7.72 43.01 15.65
C SER A 529 -8.49 42.82 14.32
N LEU A 530 -9.82 42.69 14.32
CA LEU A 530 -10.82 43.75 14.13
C LEU A 530 -10.99 44.31 12.69
N THR A 531 -12.01 43.78 11.99
CA THR A 531 -13.00 44.47 11.11
C THR A 531 -12.58 45.64 10.21
N ASN A 532 -12.75 45.50 8.87
CA ASN A 532 -13.81 46.22 8.11
C ASN A 532 -13.85 45.88 6.58
N PHE A 533 -15.05 46.01 6.00
CA PHE A 533 -15.37 46.20 4.56
C PHE A 533 -15.77 47.69 4.35
N PRO A 534 -16.08 48.23 3.13
CA PRO A 534 -16.13 47.64 1.78
C PRO A 534 -15.38 48.46 0.67
N GLY A 535 -15.41 48.00 -0.60
CA GLY A 535 -15.18 48.88 -1.78
C GLY A 535 -14.70 48.22 -3.08
N HIS A 536 -15.51 48.28 -4.14
CA HIS A 536 -15.12 48.15 -5.57
C HIS A 536 -14.78 49.55 -6.14
N PRO A 537 -14.08 49.75 -7.30
CA PRO A 537 -14.21 48.97 -8.56
C PRO A 537 -12.87 48.65 -9.29
N GLU A 538 -12.95 48.46 -10.61
CA GLU A 538 -12.01 47.72 -11.48
C GLU A 538 -11.22 48.66 -12.48
N PRO A 539 -10.52 48.22 -13.56
CA PRO A 539 -9.14 48.66 -13.82
C PRO A 539 -8.96 49.48 -15.12
N PRO A 540 -7.70 49.67 -15.58
CA PRO A 540 -7.42 49.40 -17.00
C PRO A 540 -6.17 48.54 -17.27
N PHE A 541 -6.15 47.94 -18.47
CA PHE A 541 -5.00 47.29 -19.12
C PHE A 541 -4.04 48.36 -19.75
N TYR A 542 -2.97 48.11 -20.52
CA TYR A 542 -2.40 46.96 -21.25
C TYR A 542 -0.91 47.25 -21.57
N SER A 543 -0.07 46.24 -21.79
CA SER A 543 0.72 46.07 -23.04
C SER A 543 1.73 44.93 -22.98
N THR A 544 1.77 44.12 -24.04
CA THR A 544 2.79 43.10 -24.31
C THR A 544 3.02 43.00 -25.82
N SER A 545 4.28 42.95 -26.25
CA SER A 545 4.73 42.46 -27.58
C SER A 545 6.26 42.39 -27.55
N THR A 546 6.90 41.22 -27.72
CA THR A 546 7.49 40.74 -28.99
C THR A 546 8.34 41.77 -29.74
N GLY A 547 9.51 41.42 -30.30
CA GLY A 547 10.20 40.12 -30.38
C GLY A 547 11.11 40.11 -31.61
N CYS A 548 11.98 39.10 -31.75
CA CYS A 548 12.66 38.80 -33.02
C CYS A 548 12.82 37.28 -33.16
N GLU A 549 12.74 36.79 -34.40
CA GLU A 549 12.46 35.38 -34.73
C GLU A 549 13.25 34.98 -35.99
N GLN A 550 13.23 33.68 -36.31
CA GLN A 550 13.67 33.05 -37.56
C GLN A 550 15.20 32.87 -37.71
N SER A 551 15.70 31.80 -38.34
CA SER A 551 15.02 30.83 -39.22
C SER A 551 15.49 29.36 -39.05
N THR A 552 14.54 28.44 -38.80
CA THR A 552 14.21 27.20 -39.57
C THR A 552 15.30 26.26 -40.12
N ALA A 553 15.10 24.95 -40.33
CA ALA A 553 14.09 23.93 -39.92
C ALA A 553 14.61 22.53 -40.35
N CYS A 554 14.30 21.42 -39.68
CA CYS A 554 13.27 20.39 -40.00
C CYS A 554 13.56 19.15 -39.09
N ASP A 555 12.67 18.21 -38.75
CA ASP A 555 11.27 17.88 -39.09
C ASP A 555 10.52 17.47 -37.78
N ALA A 556 9.27 17.86 -37.51
CA ALA A 556 7.99 17.18 -37.86
C ALA A 556 7.80 15.77 -37.19
N LYS A 557 6.66 15.40 -36.58
CA LYS A 557 5.24 15.78 -36.82
C LYS A 557 4.33 15.78 -35.56
N LEU A 558 3.21 16.50 -35.70
CA LEU A 558 1.86 16.51 -35.05
C LEU A 558 1.49 15.38 -34.04
N GLY A 559 0.53 15.56 -33.12
CA GLY A 559 -0.40 16.69 -32.86
C GLY A 559 -1.75 16.21 -32.26
N VAL A 560 -2.76 17.12 -32.15
CA VAL A 560 -4.14 16.90 -31.58
C VAL A 560 -4.16 16.77 -30.04
N PHE A 561 -4.82 17.61 -29.24
CA PHE A 561 -6.08 18.37 -29.39
C PHE A 561 -6.00 19.79 -28.80
N CYS A 562 -6.74 20.75 -29.36
CA CYS A 562 -7.02 22.05 -28.72
C CYS A 562 -8.41 22.54 -29.14
N PHE A 563 -9.45 22.28 -28.33
CA PHE A 563 -10.82 22.72 -28.64
C PHE A 563 -11.76 22.70 -27.41
N MET A 564 -11.81 23.79 -26.63
CA MET A 564 -13.05 24.39 -26.08
C MET A 564 -12.73 25.51 -25.08
N GLU A 565 -12.70 26.75 -25.56
CA GLU A 565 -13.34 27.86 -24.85
C GLU A 565 -13.89 28.85 -25.88
N SER A 566 -14.79 29.74 -25.47
CA SER A 566 -15.50 30.72 -26.32
C SER A 566 -16.32 30.15 -27.50
N TYR A 567 -17.59 29.80 -27.24
CA TYR A 567 -18.68 30.13 -28.18
C TYR A 567 -20.07 30.18 -27.53
N LEU A 568 -20.48 31.37 -27.09
CA LEU A 568 -21.89 31.71 -26.81
C LEU A 568 -22.21 33.17 -27.17
N THR A 569 -22.65 33.38 -28.42
CA THR A 569 -23.33 34.61 -28.93
C THR A 569 -22.51 35.92 -28.98
N LYS A 570 -22.73 36.88 -29.89
CA LYS A 570 -23.72 37.05 -30.98
C LYS A 570 -23.15 37.95 -32.10
N TYR A 571 -23.66 37.83 -33.33
CA TYR A 571 -23.35 38.65 -34.52
C TYR A 571 -23.77 40.14 -34.40
N PRO A 572 -23.35 41.08 -35.30
CA PRO A 572 -22.38 41.04 -36.42
C PRO A 572 -21.19 42.07 -36.20
N THR A 573 -20.45 42.75 -37.12
CA THR A 573 -20.57 43.06 -38.58
C THR A 573 -19.22 43.50 -39.25
N LEU A 574 -19.31 43.96 -40.52
CA LEU A 574 -18.37 44.69 -41.43
C LEU A 574 -17.43 45.79 -40.81
N SER A 575 -16.33 46.29 -41.45
CA SER A 575 -15.57 45.91 -42.67
C SER A 575 -14.27 46.76 -42.93
N LEU A 576 -13.36 46.26 -43.79
CA LEU A 576 -12.42 46.96 -44.73
C LEU A 576 -11.19 47.84 -44.27
N LEU A 577 -10.00 47.43 -44.76
CA LEU A 577 -8.88 48.20 -45.42
C LEU A 577 -7.81 49.07 -44.67
N ARG A 578 -6.54 48.63 -44.84
CA ARG A 578 -5.29 49.35 -45.29
C ARG A 578 -4.49 50.36 -44.40
N HIS A 579 -3.20 50.01 -44.24
CA HIS A 579 -1.90 50.76 -44.20
C HIS A 579 -1.76 52.05 -45.08
N PRO A 580 -0.65 52.87 -45.05
CA PRO A 580 0.74 52.64 -44.50
C PRO A 580 1.55 53.85 -43.86
N GLU A 581 2.84 53.58 -43.48
CA GLU A 581 4.10 54.42 -43.60
C GLU A 581 4.76 55.35 -42.49
N ARG A 582 6.10 55.14 -42.27
CA ARG A 582 7.28 56.03 -41.97
C ARG A 582 7.38 56.96 -40.71
N ALA A 583 8.53 57.40 -40.13
CA ALA A 583 9.97 56.94 -40.04
C ALA A 583 10.91 57.80 -39.08
N SER A 584 11.97 57.18 -38.46
CA SER A 584 13.31 57.73 -37.94
C SER A 584 13.38 58.78 -36.75
N THR A 585 14.48 59.17 -36.03
CA THR A 585 15.99 58.96 -36.02
C THR A 585 16.75 59.36 -34.67
N GLU A 586 18.06 59.02 -34.52
CA GLU A 586 19.22 59.66 -33.78
C GLU A 586 19.57 59.48 -32.24
N THR A 587 20.75 59.98 -31.75
CA THR A 587 21.82 59.20 -30.99
C THR A 587 22.68 59.92 -29.87
N TYR A 588 23.58 59.18 -29.13
CA TYR A 588 24.70 59.53 -28.16
C TYR A 588 24.37 59.62 -26.63
N TYR A 589 25.17 59.32 -25.55
CA TYR A 589 26.61 59.08 -25.14
C TYR A 589 27.31 60.26 -24.35
N PHE A 590 28.28 60.18 -23.38
CA PHE A 590 29.22 59.16 -22.80
C PHE A 590 29.75 59.50 -21.33
N GLU A 591 30.84 58.86 -20.83
CA GLU A 591 31.79 59.18 -19.67
C GLU A 591 31.60 58.60 -18.22
N ALA A 592 32.59 58.81 -17.31
CA ALA A 592 32.94 58.02 -16.09
C ALA A 592 33.47 58.90 -14.87
N THR A 593 34.17 58.53 -13.78
CA THR A 593 35.04 57.36 -13.39
C THR A 593 35.02 56.92 -11.88
N LEU A 594 36.00 57.24 -10.98
CA LEU A 594 36.24 56.49 -9.71
C LEU A 594 36.60 57.25 -8.40
N SER A 595 36.23 56.64 -7.25
CA SER A 595 36.84 56.64 -5.89
C SER A 595 36.49 57.70 -4.81
N THR A 596 35.88 57.25 -3.68
CA THR A 596 36.35 57.48 -2.28
C THR A 596 35.46 56.80 -1.20
N MET A 597 36.06 56.51 -0.03
CA MET A 597 35.51 56.26 1.33
C MET A 597 34.17 55.51 1.57
N ASN A 598 34.32 54.21 1.80
CA ASN A 598 33.71 53.41 2.89
C ASN A 598 33.07 54.19 4.08
N ARG A 599 31.74 54.07 4.29
CA ARG A 599 31.10 53.83 5.62
C ARG A 599 29.57 53.61 5.59
N THR A 600 29.07 53.07 6.71
CA THR A 600 27.66 53.01 7.18
C THR A 600 26.71 52.07 6.43
N CYS A 601 25.63 51.70 7.13
CA CYS A 601 24.75 50.58 6.82
C CYS A 601 23.33 51.07 6.43
N ALA A 602 22.55 50.13 5.87
CA ALA A 602 21.11 50.16 5.61
C ALA A 602 20.60 50.70 4.25
N GLN A 603 19.59 49.97 3.76
CA GLN A 603 18.52 50.34 2.83
C GLN A 603 18.78 50.42 1.30
N THR A 604 18.25 49.37 0.65
CA THR A 604 17.45 49.41 -0.61
C THR A 604 17.97 50.19 -1.82
N ALA A 605 18.62 49.47 -2.73
CA ALA A 605 18.37 49.61 -4.17
C ALA A 605 18.68 48.31 -4.93
N THR A 606 17.97 48.09 -6.02
CA THR A 606 18.15 46.97 -6.96
C THR A 606 19.37 47.13 -7.86
N SER A 607 20.17 46.07 -8.01
CA SER A 607 21.03 45.82 -9.18
C SER A 607 21.13 44.31 -9.40
N PHE A 608 20.42 43.72 -10.37
CA PHE A 608 20.94 43.55 -11.73
C PHE A 608 22.41 43.07 -11.77
N LEU A 609 22.63 41.80 -11.46
CA LEU A 609 23.71 41.03 -12.08
C LEU A 609 23.18 40.41 -13.37
N THR A 610 23.90 40.59 -14.46
CA THR A 610 23.46 40.22 -15.81
C THR A 610 23.50 38.69 -16.04
N ALA A 611 22.54 38.17 -16.80
CA ALA A 611 22.38 36.73 -17.05
C ALA A 611 23.56 36.05 -17.80
N SER A 612 24.55 36.82 -18.26
CA SER A 612 25.75 36.35 -18.96
C SER A 612 26.75 35.56 -18.10
N THR A 613 26.67 35.64 -16.76
CA THR A 613 27.62 34.95 -15.85
C THR A 613 27.09 33.62 -15.29
N ILE A 614 25.83 33.27 -15.56
CA ILE A 614 25.20 32.04 -15.03
C ILE A 614 25.30 30.87 -16.02
N ALA A 615 25.39 31.18 -17.33
CA ALA A 615 25.51 30.17 -18.40
C ALA A 615 26.74 29.25 -18.26
N THR A 616 27.83 29.73 -17.65
CA THR A 616 29.07 28.96 -17.43
C THR A 616 29.07 28.07 -16.17
N CYS A 617 27.99 28.09 -15.38
CA CYS A 617 27.82 27.21 -14.21
C CYS A 617 26.81 26.08 -14.44
N ALA A 618 25.83 26.25 -15.34
CA ALA A 618 24.90 25.18 -15.70
C ALA A 618 25.60 24.00 -16.39
N ASP A 619 26.66 24.27 -17.16
CA ASP A 619 27.44 23.30 -17.93
C ASP A 619 28.54 22.59 -17.10
N ARG A 620 28.53 22.75 -15.77
CA ARG A 620 29.45 22.06 -14.84
C ARG A 620 28.66 21.28 -13.79
N GLY A 621 28.13 20.14 -14.20
CA GLY A 621 27.30 19.29 -13.35
C GLY A 621 27.97 18.84 -12.05
N ALA A 622 27.21 18.94 -10.95
CA ALA A 622 27.24 18.11 -9.74
C ALA A 622 28.59 17.71 -9.11
N SER A 623 29.67 18.49 -9.30
CA SER A 623 31.05 18.09 -8.95
C SER A 623 31.67 18.83 -7.77
N VAL A 624 30.99 19.82 -7.18
CA VAL A 624 31.51 20.67 -6.08
C VAL A 624 30.70 20.51 -4.79
N CYS A 625 30.70 19.27 -4.27
CA CYS A 625 30.34 18.96 -2.88
C CYS A 625 31.29 17.90 -2.31
N SER A 626 32.59 18.05 -2.62
CA SER A 626 33.66 17.15 -2.19
C SER A 626 34.87 17.95 -1.70
N ASN A 627 35.46 17.48 -0.59
CA ASN A 627 36.82 17.76 -0.14
C ASN A 627 37.29 19.23 -0.10
N ASN A 628 36.88 19.98 0.94
CA ASN A 628 37.79 20.94 1.58
C ASN A 628 37.45 21.14 3.06
N ALA A 629 38.40 20.87 3.96
CA ALA A 629 38.18 20.82 5.40
C ALA A 629 38.30 22.19 6.12
N VAL A 630 37.93 23.29 5.44
CA VAL A 630 37.98 24.67 5.99
C VAL A 630 36.70 25.44 5.64
N ALA A 631 35.55 24.94 6.12
CA ALA A 631 34.25 25.61 6.00
C ALA A 631 33.34 25.23 7.17
N LYS A 632 33.57 25.83 8.35
CA LYS A 632 32.73 25.56 9.53
C LYS A 632 31.43 26.40 9.58
N ASP A 633 31.41 27.52 8.84
CA ASP A 633 30.33 28.52 8.87
C ASP A 633 29.96 29.03 7.46
N THR A 634 29.67 28.12 6.52
CA THR A 634 29.08 28.46 5.20
C THR A 634 27.63 28.00 5.10
N PRO A 635 26.65 28.92 4.94
CA PRO A 635 25.23 28.55 4.81
C PRO A 635 24.96 27.92 3.43
N GLY A 636 24.87 26.60 3.37
CA GLY A 636 24.46 25.87 2.16
C GLY A 636 24.65 24.35 2.22
N CYS A 637 25.69 23.84 2.86
CA CYS A 637 26.00 22.41 2.90
C CYS A 637 25.21 21.66 3.99
N ILE A 638 24.10 21.03 3.63
CA ILE A 638 23.29 20.18 4.53
C ILE A 638 23.74 18.71 4.39
N PRO A 639 24.16 18.03 5.48
CA PRO A 639 24.63 16.64 5.41
C PRO A 639 23.50 15.65 5.05
N PHE A 640 23.85 14.55 4.36
CA PHE A 640 22.89 13.59 3.80
C PHE A 640 21.89 12.97 4.80
N LYS A 641 22.30 12.72 6.06
CA LYS A 641 21.42 12.25 7.15
C LYS A 641 20.40 13.31 7.59
N ARG A 642 20.67 14.62 7.35
CA ARG A 642 19.67 15.70 7.43
C ARG A 642 18.84 15.80 6.15
N TYR A 643 19.44 15.69 4.96
CA TYR A 643 18.71 15.80 3.68
C TYR A 643 17.58 14.78 3.57
N THR A 644 17.87 13.49 3.81
CA THR A 644 16.88 12.40 3.78
C THR A 644 15.80 12.55 4.85
N GLN A 645 16.17 12.99 6.06
CA GLN A 645 15.20 13.29 7.13
C GLN A 645 14.34 14.51 6.80
N SER A 646 14.90 15.52 6.11
CA SER A 646 14.21 16.73 5.66
C SER A 646 13.21 16.43 4.55
N ALA A 647 13.57 15.58 3.58
CA ALA A 647 12.66 15.12 2.53
C ALA A 647 11.44 14.38 3.13
N LEU A 648 11.68 13.40 4.01
CA LEU A 648 10.61 12.65 4.70
C LEU A 648 9.74 13.55 5.61
N ASN A 649 10.29 14.62 6.18
CA ASN A 649 9.50 15.61 6.93
C ASN A 649 8.69 16.51 5.99
N ALA A 650 9.26 16.95 4.86
CA ALA A 650 8.56 17.75 3.85
C ALA A 650 7.42 16.96 3.17
N GLU A 651 7.60 15.66 2.93
CA GLU A 651 6.53 14.77 2.47
C GLU A 651 5.40 14.68 3.50
N ARG A 652 5.72 14.43 4.78
CA ARG A 652 4.74 14.39 5.88
C ARG A 652 3.98 15.71 6.04
N GLU A 653 4.69 16.83 5.95
CA GLU A 653 4.09 18.17 6.02
C GLU A 653 3.23 18.45 4.78
N GLY A 654 3.65 17.99 3.59
CA GLY A 654 2.84 17.96 2.37
C GLY A 654 1.53 17.19 2.54
N PHE A 655 1.58 15.95 3.03
CA PHE A 655 0.37 15.16 3.32
C PHE A 655 -0.52 15.83 4.39
N SER A 656 0.08 16.44 5.41
CA SER A 656 -0.65 17.19 6.45
C SER A 656 -1.38 18.41 5.87
N ILE A 657 -0.73 19.16 4.97
CA ILE A 657 -1.30 20.30 4.24
C ILE A 657 -2.41 19.85 3.29
N VAL A 658 -2.21 18.74 2.56
CA VAL A 658 -3.23 18.12 1.70
C VAL A 658 -4.45 17.70 2.53
N GLY A 659 -4.24 17.10 3.71
CA GLY A 659 -5.31 16.77 4.66
C GLY A 659 -6.10 17.99 5.11
N LEU A 660 -5.41 19.05 5.51
CA LEU A 660 -6.03 20.31 5.93
C LEU A 660 -6.81 20.98 4.78
N PHE A 661 -6.25 21.00 3.57
CA PHE A 661 -6.89 21.58 2.38
C PHE A 661 -8.17 20.83 2.01
N PHE A 662 -8.11 19.50 1.85
CA PHE A 662 -9.30 18.72 1.50
C PHE A 662 -10.31 18.64 2.65
N GLY A 663 -9.86 18.64 3.91
CA GLY A 663 -10.73 18.72 5.08
C GLY A 663 -11.50 20.05 5.14
N THR A 664 -10.83 21.18 4.95
CA THR A 664 -11.49 22.50 4.92
C THR A 664 -12.36 22.68 3.68
N TYR A 665 -11.96 22.17 2.51
CA TYR A 665 -12.82 22.10 1.32
C TYR A 665 -14.10 21.28 1.60
N PHE A 666 -13.97 20.10 2.22
CA PHE A 666 -15.10 19.24 2.56
C PHE A 666 -16.07 19.90 3.54
N ILE A 667 -15.58 20.58 4.58
CA ILE A 667 -16.42 21.38 5.49
C ILE A 667 -17.20 22.44 4.69
N ASN A 668 -16.53 23.24 3.84
CA ASN A 668 -17.20 24.29 3.08
C ASN A 668 -18.24 23.73 2.09
N ALA A 669 -17.91 22.66 1.36
CA ALA A 669 -18.82 22.00 0.44
C ALA A 669 -20.03 21.37 1.16
N MET A 670 -19.81 20.70 2.28
CA MET A 670 -20.88 20.05 3.05
C MET A 670 -21.76 21.05 3.79
N LEU A 671 -21.20 22.13 4.36
CA LEU A 671 -21.98 23.22 4.94
C LEU A 671 -22.82 23.94 3.88
N HIS A 672 -22.27 24.20 2.69
CA HIS A 672 -23.04 24.77 1.58
C HIS A 672 -24.16 23.83 1.11
N CYS A 673 -23.90 22.51 1.04
CA CYS A 673 -24.91 21.49 0.77
C CYS A 673 -26.03 21.54 1.83
N VAL A 674 -25.68 21.47 3.12
CA VAL A 674 -26.64 21.54 4.24
C VAL A 674 -27.44 22.83 4.22
N TRP A 675 -26.85 23.99 3.90
CA TRP A 675 -27.58 25.26 3.88
C TRP A 675 -28.48 25.44 2.65
N ARG A 676 -28.04 25.03 1.46
CA ARG A 676 -28.81 25.19 0.20
C ARG A 676 -29.86 24.11 0.01
N VAL A 677 -29.52 22.86 0.26
CA VAL A 677 -30.38 21.71 -0.03
C VAL A 677 -31.33 21.51 1.13
N GLN A 678 -32.60 21.80 0.90
CA GLN A 678 -33.67 21.60 1.88
C GLN A 678 -34.38 20.29 1.62
N GLU A 679 -34.54 19.50 2.69
CA GLU A 679 -35.35 18.28 2.68
C GLU A 679 -36.82 18.60 2.37
N ARG A 680 -37.49 17.69 1.65
CA ARG A 680 -38.85 17.93 1.15
C ARG A 680 -39.84 17.73 2.29
N ARG A 681 -40.33 18.84 2.86
CA ARG A 681 -41.35 18.87 3.93
C ARG A 681 -42.51 17.93 3.63
N HIS A 682 -42.46 16.72 4.18
CA HIS A 682 -43.63 15.88 4.29
C HIS A 682 -44.66 16.62 5.13
N LYS A 683 -45.93 16.59 4.69
CA LYS A 683 -47.02 16.93 5.61
C LYS A 683 -46.95 15.91 6.75
N ALA A 684 -46.97 16.39 7.99
CA ALA A 684 -46.96 15.54 9.16
C ALA A 684 -48.33 14.86 9.33
N THR A 685 -48.61 13.88 8.48
CA THR A 685 -49.74 12.95 8.63
C THR A 685 -49.60 12.26 9.98
N GLU A 686 -50.73 12.08 10.66
CA GLU A 686 -50.83 11.88 12.11
C GLU A 686 -49.83 10.85 12.68
N ALA A 687 -48.97 11.34 13.57
CA ALA A 687 -48.25 10.55 14.58
C ALA A 687 -47.47 9.30 14.14
N GLN A 688 -46.89 9.24 12.93
CA GLN A 688 -45.95 8.16 12.54
C GLN A 688 -44.92 7.89 13.67
N SER A 689 -44.92 6.67 14.22
CA SER A 689 -44.01 6.27 15.29
C SER A 689 -42.56 6.13 14.84
N MET A 690 -41.66 5.82 15.79
CA MET A 690 -40.29 5.44 15.43
C MET A 690 -40.27 4.04 14.83
N LEU A 691 -39.71 3.93 13.62
CA LEU A 691 -39.44 2.67 12.95
C LEU A 691 -38.54 1.80 13.86
N PRO A 692 -38.89 0.54 14.15
CA PRO A 692 -38.08 -0.32 15.00
C PRO A 692 -36.80 -0.77 14.29
N PHE A 693 -35.68 -0.78 15.01
CA PHE A 693 -34.36 -1.07 14.44
C PHE A 693 -34.30 -2.40 13.67
N ILE A 694 -34.57 -3.53 14.32
CA ILE A 694 -34.44 -4.85 13.67
C ILE A 694 -35.42 -5.10 12.51
N PRO A 695 -36.71 -4.76 12.62
CA PRO A 695 -37.63 -4.90 11.51
C PRO A 695 -37.31 -3.95 10.34
N SER A 696 -36.80 -2.74 10.60
CA SER A 696 -36.35 -1.82 9.55
C SER A 696 -35.06 -2.29 8.87
N THR A 697 -34.05 -2.77 9.61
CA THR A 697 -32.82 -3.31 9.00
C THR A 697 -33.08 -4.59 8.21
N LEU A 698 -34.07 -5.40 8.60
CA LEU A 698 -34.47 -6.62 7.86
C LEU A 698 -35.55 -6.40 6.78
N ARG A 699 -35.93 -5.14 6.49
CA ARG A 699 -36.95 -4.78 5.48
C ARG A 699 -36.41 -4.80 4.04
N PRO A 700 -35.25 -4.19 3.70
CA PRO A 700 -34.71 -4.23 2.34
C PRO A 700 -34.48 -5.67 1.84
N ALA A 701 -34.01 -6.57 2.70
CA ALA A 701 -33.77 -7.98 2.35
C ALA A 701 -35.05 -8.77 1.99
N LYS A 702 -36.24 -8.29 2.37
CA LYS A 702 -37.53 -8.90 2.03
C LYS A 702 -38.18 -8.31 0.78
N ASN A 703 -37.90 -7.02 0.50
CA ASN A 703 -38.50 -6.31 -0.62
C ASN A 703 -38.12 -6.97 -1.96
N LEU A 704 -39.13 -7.45 -2.70
CA LEU A 704 -38.93 -8.23 -3.92
C LEU A 704 -38.19 -7.46 -5.02
N ALA A 705 -38.41 -6.15 -5.12
CA ALA A 705 -37.73 -5.30 -6.10
C ALA A 705 -36.29 -4.95 -5.69
N PHE A 706 -35.98 -4.88 -4.38
CA PHE A 706 -34.63 -4.59 -3.92
C PHE A 706 -33.65 -5.77 -4.06
N ARG A 707 -34.14 -7.01 -3.92
CA ARG A 707 -33.27 -8.20 -3.92
C ARG A 707 -32.39 -8.33 -5.19
N PRO A 708 -32.89 -8.13 -6.42
CA PRO A 708 -32.04 -8.14 -7.63
C PRO A 708 -31.00 -7.01 -7.69
N LEU A 709 -31.32 -5.80 -7.21
CA LEU A 709 -30.35 -4.70 -7.11
C LEU A 709 -29.20 -5.07 -6.16
N LEU A 710 -29.56 -5.51 -4.95
CA LEU A 710 -28.61 -5.87 -3.89
C LEU A 710 -27.67 -7.01 -4.30
N MET A 711 -28.21 -8.06 -4.92
CA MET A 711 -27.44 -9.19 -5.41
C MET A 711 -26.53 -8.79 -6.59
N GLY A 712 -27.02 -7.96 -7.52
CA GLY A 712 -26.23 -7.43 -8.63
C GLY A 712 -25.03 -6.61 -8.16
N TRP A 713 -25.25 -5.65 -7.25
CA TRP A 713 -24.18 -4.85 -6.65
C TRP A 713 -23.17 -5.71 -5.88
N SER A 714 -23.63 -6.74 -5.17
CA SER A 714 -22.74 -7.64 -4.41
C SER A 714 -21.77 -8.40 -5.31
N LEU A 715 -22.25 -8.89 -6.47
CA LEU A 715 -21.43 -9.56 -7.47
C LEU A 715 -20.49 -8.60 -8.20
N GLU A 716 -20.98 -7.43 -8.60
CA GLU A 716 -20.14 -6.40 -9.22
C GLU A 716 -19.03 -5.92 -8.29
N ALA A 717 -19.31 -5.80 -6.98
CA ALA A 717 -18.30 -5.48 -5.97
C ALA A 717 -17.26 -6.58 -5.77
N LEU A 718 -17.64 -7.87 -5.80
CA LEU A 718 -16.68 -8.98 -5.75
C LEU A 718 -15.69 -8.89 -6.93
N GLY A 719 -16.22 -8.79 -8.15
CA GLY A 719 -15.41 -8.70 -9.37
C GLY A 719 -14.48 -7.48 -9.36
N ASN A 720 -15.04 -6.28 -9.14
CA ASN A 720 -14.28 -5.03 -9.16
C ASN A 720 -13.19 -4.98 -8.07
N SER A 721 -13.45 -5.53 -6.88
CA SER A 721 -12.47 -5.52 -5.78
C SER A 721 -11.29 -6.46 -6.06
N ALA A 722 -11.56 -7.65 -6.61
CA ALA A 722 -10.51 -8.57 -7.05
C ALA A 722 -9.70 -8.02 -8.23
N LEU A 723 -10.36 -7.36 -9.18
CA LEU A 723 -9.73 -6.67 -10.31
C LEU A 723 -8.77 -5.57 -9.84
N VAL A 724 -9.24 -4.62 -9.02
CA VAL A 724 -8.42 -3.49 -8.52
C VAL A 724 -7.22 -3.99 -7.73
N THR A 725 -7.39 -5.05 -6.94
CA THR A 725 -6.32 -5.69 -6.16
C THR A 725 -5.22 -6.27 -7.05
N ILE A 726 -5.59 -7.00 -8.11
CA ILE A 726 -4.63 -7.69 -8.98
C ILE A 726 -4.10 -6.81 -10.13
N TYR A 727 -4.71 -5.63 -10.37
CA TYR A 727 -4.38 -4.74 -11.49
C TYR A 727 -2.88 -4.37 -11.59
N PRO A 728 -2.17 -4.01 -10.49
CA PRO A 728 -0.73 -3.75 -10.56
C PRO A 728 0.06 -4.98 -11.02
N PHE A 729 -0.34 -6.18 -10.57
CA PHE A 729 0.29 -7.45 -10.96
C PHE A 729 -0.02 -7.82 -12.41
N PHE A 730 -1.22 -7.50 -12.92
CA PHE A 730 -1.57 -7.69 -14.33
C PHE A 730 -0.71 -6.81 -15.24
N ILE A 731 -0.63 -5.50 -14.98
CA ILE A 731 0.22 -4.59 -15.76
C ILE A 731 1.69 -5.03 -15.70
N ARG A 732 2.21 -5.33 -14.51
CA ARG A 732 3.64 -5.61 -14.28
C ARG A 732 4.09 -7.00 -14.78
N TYR A 733 3.31 -8.06 -14.55
CA TYR A 733 3.72 -9.47 -14.82
C TYR A 733 2.97 -10.17 -15.96
N VAL A 734 2.01 -9.50 -16.61
CA VAL A 734 1.25 -10.08 -17.74
C VAL A 734 1.31 -9.21 -19.01
N VAL A 735 1.38 -7.89 -18.85
CA VAL A 735 1.34 -6.94 -19.97
C VAL A 735 2.72 -6.39 -20.34
N ILE A 736 3.50 -5.92 -19.36
CA ILE A 736 4.83 -5.32 -19.64
C ILE A 736 5.95 -6.37 -19.55
N SER A 737 5.93 -7.19 -18.49
CA SER A 737 6.69 -8.46 -18.38
C SER A 737 8.14 -8.39 -18.86
N ASP A 738 9.04 -7.96 -17.96
CA ASP A 738 10.45 -7.62 -18.26
C ASP A 738 11.35 -8.83 -18.67
N GLY A 739 10.76 -9.97 -19.07
CA GLY A 739 11.48 -11.14 -19.57
C GLY A 739 11.90 -10.99 -21.02
N THR A 740 13.21 -10.81 -21.24
CA THR A 740 14.03 -11.08 -22.46
C THR A 740 13.62 -10.53 -23.83
N LEU A 741 12.42 -9.99 -24.01
CA LEU A 741 11.91 -9.45 -25.28
C LEU A 741 11.65 -7.94 -25.25
N ALA A 742 11.60 -7.34 -24.05
CA ALA A 742 11.33 -5.91 -23.88
C ALA A 742 12.48 -5.01 -24.40
N GLU A 743 13.73 -5.47 -24.28
CA GLU A 743 14.91 -4.68 -24.65
C GLU A 743 15.01 -4.37 -26.16
N GLN A 744 14.44 -5.23 -27.00
CA GLN A 744 14.38 -5.04 -28.46
C GLN A 744 13.28 -4.06 -28.93
N ARG A 745 12.43 -3.52 -28.04
CA ARG A 745 11.34 -2.61 -28.41
C ARG A 745 11.34 -1.38 -27.51
N HIS A 746 11.95 -0.29 -28.00
CA HIS A 746 12.03 1.06 -27.37
C HIS A 746 10.66 1.77 -27.15
N GLN A 747 9.61 1.05 -26.75
CA GLN A 747 8.23 1.55 -26.56
C GLN A 747 7.52 0.95 -25.33
N SER A 748 8.25 0.31 -24.42
CA SER A 748 7.74 -0.10 -23.11
C SER A 748 7.48 1.12 -22.22
N ILE A 749 6.21 1.51 -22.08
CA ILE A 749 5.76 2.50 -21.10
C ILE A 749 6.02 1.93 -19.70
N ASP A 750 6.57 2.73 -18.79
CA ASP A 750 6.77 2.35 -17.38
C ASP A 750 5.49 1.75 -16.74
N PRO A 751 5.57 0.67 -15.93
CA PRO A 751 4.39 0.04 -15.35
C PRO A 751 3.50 0.95 -14.50
N GLN A 752 4.06 1.90 -13.76
CA GLN A 752 3.26 2.84 -12.95
C GLN A 752 2.58 3.89 -13.85
N VAL A 753 3.29 4.38 -14.88
CA VAL A 753 2.71 5.29 -15.89
C VAL A 753 1.62 4.59 -16.70
N CYS A 754 1.83 3.34 -17.12
CA CYS A 754 0.82 2.54 -17.84
C CYS A 754 -0.44 2.31 -16.97
N MET A 755 -0.25 2.00 -15.69
CA MET A 755 -1.33 1.86 -14.71
C MET A 755 -2.09 3.19 -14.51
N GLY A 756 -1.37 4.30 -14.36
CA GLY A 756 -1.96 5.64 -14.22
C GLY A 756 -2.74 6.09 -15.45
N LEU A 757 -2.19 5.89 -16.65
CA LEU A 757 -2.87 6.19 -17.92
C LEU A 757 -4.12 5.31 -18.11
N GLY A 758 -4.09 4.04 -17.70
CA GLY A 758 -5.26 3.16 -17.72
C GLY A 758 -6.39 3.68 -16.82
N VAL A 759 -6.10 4.02 -15.56
CA VAL A 759 -7.09 4.60 -14.62
C VAL A 759 -7.59 5.97 -15.10
N MET A 760 -6.72 6.81 -15.64
CA MET A 760 -7.11 8.09 -16.22
C MET A 760 -8.05 7.91 -17.42
N GLY A 761 -7.77 6.95 -18.30
CA GLY A 761 -8.65 6.60 -19.42
C GLY A 761 -10.01 6.06 -18.98
N LEU A 762 -10.03 5.18 -17.97
CA LEU A 762 -11.24 4.64 -17.33
C LEU A 762 -12.14 5.78 -16.78
N LEU A 763 -11.56 6.71 -16.02
CA LEU A 763 -12.28 7.84 -15.41
C LEU A 763 -12.74 8.86 -16.45
N LEU A 764 -11.91 9.18 -17.45
CA LEU A 764 -12.24 10.11 -18.53
C LEU A 764 -13.39 9.58 -19.40
N ALA A 765 -13.38 8.31 -19.77
CA ALA A 765 -14.50 7.68 -20.48
C ALA A 765 -15.77 7.59 -19.61
N GLY A 766 -15.62 7.39 -18.29
CA GLY A 766 -16.72 7.48 -17.33
C GLY A 766 -17.38 8.86 -17.33
N LEU A 767 -16.59 9.92 -17.25
CA LEU A 767 -17.06 11.30 -17.29
C LEU A 767 -17.74 11.66 -18.62
N LEU A 768 -17.10 11.36 -19.75
CA LEU A 768 -17.60 11.68 -21.10
C LEU A 768 -18.84 10.88 -21.50
N SER A 769 -19.03 9.66 -20.98
CA SER A 769 -20.20 8.84 -21.29
C SER A 769 -21.46 9.18 -20.47
N CYS A 770 -21.32 9.85 -19.31
CA CYS A 770 -22.46 10.18 -18.43
C CYS A 770 -23.64 10.88 -19.15
N PRO A 771 -23.44 11.90 -20.03
CA PRO A 771 -24.55 12.52 -20.77
C PRO A 771 -25.20 11.57 -21.78
N GLY A 772 -24.41 10.70 -22.42
CA GLY A 772 -24.91 9.66 -23.32
C GLY A 772 -25.81 8.65 -22.62
N TRP A 773 -25.46 8.26 -21.38
CA TRP A 773 -26.31 7.40 -20.56
C TRP A 773 -27.61 8.07 -20.13
N LEU A 774 -27.61 9.36 -19.79
CA LEU A 774 -28.84 10.10 -19.48
C LEU A 774 -29.75 10.19 -20.72
N TYR A 775 -29.17 10.48 -21.89
CA TYR A 775 -29.91 10.46 -23.15
C TYR A 775 -30.51 9.08 -23.44
N LEU A 776 -29.74 8.00 -23.28
CA LEU A 776 -30.22 6.64 -23.50
C LEU A 776 -31.34 6.24 -22.53
N ALA A 777 -31.25 6.64 -21.25
CA ALA A 777 -32.32 6.44 -20.27
C ALA A 777 -33.61 7.18 -20.64
N SER A 778 -33.53 8.40 -21.19
CA SER A 778 -34.70 9.13 -21.68
C SER A 778 -35.36 8.50 -22.93
N ARG A 779 -34.63 7.63 -23.65
CA ARG A 779 -35.11 6.94 -24.86
C ARG A 779 -35.60 5.52 -24.61
N LEU A 780 -34.94 4.76 -23.74
CA LEU A 780 -35.18 3.33 -23.49
C LEU A 780 -35.70 3.01 -22.09
N GLY A 781 -35.75 3.99 -21.18
CA GLY A 781 -36.04 3.82 -19.75
C GLY A 781 -34.82 3.38 -18.93
N LYS A 782 -34.84 3.67 -17.62
CA LYS A 782 -33.75 3.35 -16.67
C LYS A 782 -33.33 1.88 -16.73
N TYR A 783 -34.31 0.97 -16.67
CA TYR A 783 -34.09 -0.48 -16.57
C TYR A 783 -33.31 -1.06 -17.77
N LYS A 784 -33.76 -0.81 -19.01
CA LYS A 784 -33.06 -1.31 -20.22
C LYS A 784 -31.66 -0.71 -20.31
N THR A 785 -31.52 0.58 -20.00
CA THR A 785 -30.26 1.31 -20.02
C THR A 785 -29.23 0.73 -19.03
N TRP A 786 -29.68 0.34 -17.84
CA TRP A 786 -28.86 -0.33 -16.82
C TRP A 786 -28.42 -1.74 -17.22
N LEU A 787 -29.27 -2.52 -17.90
CA LEU A 787 -28.86 -3.81 -18.47
C LEU A 787 -27.80 -3.64 -19.57
N ILE A 788 -27.96 -2.66 -20.46
CA ILE A 788 -26.96 -2.32 -21.50
C ILE A 788 -25.64 -1.89 -20.85
N GLN A 789 -25.69 -1.08 -19.78
CA GLN A 789 -24.51 -0.66 -19.02
C GLN A 789 -23.73 -1.86 -18.45
N ASN A 790 -24.40 -2.78 -17.75
CA ASN A 790 -23.74 -3.97 -17.22
C ASN A 790 -23.23 -4.90 -18.34
N PHE A 791 -23.98 -5.08 -19.44
CA PHE A 791 -23.54 -5.89 -20.58
C PHE A 791 -22.24 -5.37 -21.22
N ILE A 792 -22.10 -4.05 -21.41
CA ILE A 792 -20.84 -3.45 -21.89
C ILE A 792 -19.70 -3.67 -20.88
N GLY A 793 -19.99 -3.62 -19.58
CA GLY A 793 -19.03 -3.96 -18.52
C GLY A 793 -18.55 -5.42 -18.63
N ALA A 794 -19.48 -6.38 -18.71
CA ALA A 794 -19.16 -7.80 -18.88
C ALA A 794 -18.34 -8.04 -20.18
N ALA A 795 -18.79 -7.51 -21.31
CA ALA A 795 -18.10 -7.66 -22.59
C ALA A 795 -16.65 -7.12 -22.54
N THR A 796 -16.42 -5.96 -21.92
CA THR A 796 -15.07 -5.41 -21.75
C THR A 796 -14.22 -6.22 -20.77
N PHE A 797 -14.80 -6.78 -19.70
CA PHE A 797 -14.08 -7.71 -18.82
C PHE A 797 -13.62 -8.99 -19.53
N LEU A 798 -14.41 -9.54 -20.45
CA LEU A 798 -14.00 -10.69 -21.26
C LEU A 798 -12.83 -10.35 -22.19
N LEU A 799 -12.82 -9.14 -22.76
CA LEU A 799 -11.76 -8.68 -23.67
C LEU A 799 -10.40 -8.51 -22.97
N PHE A 800 -10.34 -8.26 -21.66
CA PHE A 800 -9.08 -8.23 -20.88
C PHE A 800 -8.38 -9.59 -20.77
N PHE A 801 -8.97 -10.69 -21.25
CA PHE A 801 -8.29 -11.98 -21.38
C PHE A 801 -7.39 -12.07 -22.63
N LEU A 802 -7.56 -11.17 -23.62
CA LEU A 802 -6.83 -11.19 -24.88
C LEU A 802 -5.39 -10.62 -24.83
N PRO A 803 -5.07 -9.55 -24.06
CA PRO A 803 -3.74 -8.93 -24.07
C PRO A 803 -2.58 -9.87 -23.71
N ARG A 804 -1.52 -9.74 -24.50
CA ARG A 804 -0.25 -10.44 -24.39
C ARG A 804 0.85 -9.49 -23.93
N GLU A 805 2.05 -10.03 -23.83
CA GLU A 805 3.25 -9.29 -23.44
C GLU A 805 3.60 -8.29 -24.55
N GLY A 806 3.69 -7.00 -24.18
CA GLY A 806 3.82 -5.86 -25.09
C GLY A 806 2.52 -5.10 -25.41
N ASP A 807 1.32 -5.60 -25.08
CA ASP A 807 0.03 -5.01 -25.49
C ASP A 807 -0.45 -3.85 -24.58
N SER A 808 0.47 -3.03 -24.05
CA SER A 808 0.18 -1.94 -23.10
C SER A 808 -0.88 -0.94 -23.60
N VAL A 809 -0.77 -0.51 -24.86
CA VAL A 809 -1.73 0.39 -25.50
C VAL A 809 -3.13 -0.23 -25.63
N VAL A 810 -3.21 -1.54 -25.91
CA VAL A 810 -4.49 -2.26 -25.99
C VAL A 810 -5.17 -2.28 -24.63
N VAL A 811 -4.41 -2.50 -23.55
CA VAL A 811 -4.95 -2.48 -22.18
C VAL A 811 -5.46 -1.09 -21.80
N ILE A 812 -4.77 -0.01 -22.18
CA ILE A 812 -5.25 1.38 -21.97
C ILE A 812 -6.54 1.63 -22.77
N MET A 813 -6.63 1.17 -24.02
CA MET A 813 -7.87 1.27 -24.82
C MET A 813 -9.02 0.46 -24.21
N LEU A 814 -8.78 -0.76 -23.71
CA LEU A 814 -9.78 -1.57 -23.03
C LEU A 814 -10.22 -0.94 -21.69
N MET A 815 -9.33 -0.28 -20.95
CA MET A 815 -9.68 0.49 -19.74
C MET A 815 -10.60 1.67 -20.09
N PHE A 816 -10.30 2.41 -21.16
CA PHE A 816 -11.19 3.46 -21.68
C PHE A 816 -12.57 2.90 -22.06
N LEU A 817 -12.63 1.78 -22.78
CA LEU A 817 -13.90 1.13 -23.15
C LEU A 817 -14.69 0.63 -21.91
N ASN A 818 -14.03 0.08 -20.90
CA ASN A 818 -14.67 -0.31 -19.64
C ASN A 818 -15.22 0.92 -18.88
N GLY A 819 -14.53 2.06 -18.98
CA GLY A 819 -14.95 3.34 -18.41
C GLY A 819 -16.29 3.84 -18.94
N ILE A 820 -16.65 3.49 -20.19
CA ILE A 820 -17.98 3.77 -20.74
C ILE A 820 -19.06 3.09 -19.89
N SER A 821 -18.85 1.87 -19.37
CA SER A 821 -19.81 1.23 -18.45
C SER A 821 -19.86 1.95 -17.09
N LEU A 822 -18.71 2.37 -16.56
CA LEU A 822 -18.59 3.04 -15.26
C LEU A 822 -19.39 4.36 -15.17
N GLY A 823 -19.47 5.10 -16.28
CA GLY A 823 -20.28 6.33 -16.37
C GLY A 823 -21.78 6.10 -16.16
N GLY A 824 -22.32 4.95 -16.59
CA GLY A 824 -23.75 4.64 -16.48
C GLY A 824 -24.21 4.15 -15.09
N GLY A 825 -23.28 3.97 -14.13
CA GLY A 825 -23.58 3.39 -12.81
C GLY A 825 -24.60 4.17 -11.94
N PHE A 826 -24.95 5.40 -12.32
CA PHE A 826 -25.99 6.18 -11.63
C PHE A 826 -27.42 5.63 -11.85
N MET A 827 -27.65 4.82 -12.88
CA MET A 827 -28.96 4.18 -13.12
C MET A 827 -29.39 3.30 -11.94
N ALA A 828 -28.46 2.57 -11.31
CA ALA A 828 -28.77 1.70 -10.18
C ALA A 828 -29.31 2.49 -8.96
N HIS A 829 -28.73 3.67 -8.71
CA HIS A 829 -29.15 4.56 -7.62
C HIS A 829 -30.50 5.22 -7.95
N SER A 830 -30.73 5.60 -9.21
CA SER A 830 -32.03 6.10 -9.66
C SER A 830 -33.14 5.03 -9.67
N LEU A 831 -32.79 3.74 -9.81
CA LEU A 831 -33.72 2.60 -9.66
C LEU A 831 -33.97 2.26 -8.19
N MET A 832 -32.99 2.44 -7.30
CA MET A 832 -33.17 2.31 -5.85
C MET A 832 -34.21 3.28 -5.31
N ALA A 833 -34.24 4.53 -5.81
CA ALA A 833 -35.27 5.50 -5.44
C ALA A 833 -36.70 5.03 -5.85
N ASP A 834 -36.83 4.38 -7.01
CA ASP A 834 -38.11 3.82 -7.47
C ASP A 834 -38.53 2.59 -6.61
N VAL A 835 -37.56 1.81 -6.11
CA VAL A 835 -37.80 0.72 -5.13
C VAL A 835 -38.16 1.25 -3.74
N VAL A 836 -37.63 2.41 -3.33
CA VAL A 836 -38.03 3.10 -2.10
C VAL A 836 -39.49 3.56 -2.17
N ASP A 837 -39.98 4.03 -3.31
CA ASP A 837 -41.40 4.34 -3.48
C ASP A 837 -42.28 3.08 -3.40
N TYR A 838 -41.85 1.98 -4.05
CA TYR A 838 -42.53 0.69 -3.90
C TYR A 838 -42.56 0.23 -2.43
N ASP A 839 -41.47 0.46 -1.69
CA ASP A 839 -41.39 0.16 -0.27
C ASP A 839 -42.25 1.09 0.61
N GLU A 840 -42.54 2.31 0.17
CA GLU A 840 -43.53 3.19 0.80
C GLU A 840 -44.96 2.68 0.53
N LEU A 841 -45.29 2.29 -0.70
CA LEU A 841 -46.59 1.70 -1.06
C LEU A 841 -46.94 0.51 -0.16
N LEU A 842 -46.01 -0.45 0.01
CA LEU A 842 -46.22 -1.67 0.79
C LEU A 842 -46.38 -1.44 2.30
N ASN A 843 -46.03 -0.26 2.83
CA ASN A 843 -45.82 -0.08 4.28
C ASN A 843 -46.33 1.24 4.87
N GLY A 844 -46.72 2.23 4.07
CA GLY A 844 -47.22 3.53 4.53
C GLY A 844 -46.19 4.45 5.20
N ALA A 845 -44.90 4.09 5.18
CA ALA A 845 -43.81 4.85 5.80
C ALA A 845 -42.52 4.75 4.97
N ARG A 846 -42.03 5.89 4.48
CA ARG A 846 -40.79 6.02 3.70
C ARG A 846 -39.55 5.74 4.56
N SER A 847 -38.49 5.14 4.00
CA SER A 847 -37.30 4.71 4.77
C SER A 847 -36.06 4.60 3.87
N GLU A 848 -35.51 5.74 3.44
CA GLU A 848 -34.48 5.79 2.40
C GLU A 848 -33.06 5.54 2.94
N GLY A 849 -32.78 5.97 4.17
CA GLY A 849 -31.51 5.78 4.87
C GLY A 849 -31.16 4.30 4.99
N ILE A 850 -32.12 3.46 5.38
CA ILE A 850 -31.85 2.03 5.53
C ILE A 850 -31.66 1.30 4.19
N PHE A 851 -32.32 1.72 3.10
CA PHE A 851 -32.07 1.14 1.77
C PHE A 851 -30.69 1.54 1.22
N CYS A 852 -30.30 2.81 1.42
CA CYS A 852 -28.97 3.32 1.08
C CYS A 852 -27.85 2.59 1.84
N VAL A 853 -28.05 2.30 3.13
CA VAL A 853 -27.11 1.48 3.91
C VAL A 853 -26.92 0.10 3.29
N PHE A 854 -27.99 -0.58 2.88
CA PHE A 854 -27.84 -1.91 2.30
C PHE A 854 -27.19 -1.89 0.92
N SER A 855 -27.35 -0.81 0.12
CA SER A 855 -26.64 -0.67 -1.16
C SER A 855 -25.13 -0.52 -1.01
N THR A 856 -24.62 -0.03 0.13
CA THR A 856 -23.18 0.08 0.40
C THR A 856 -22.65 -1.08 1.25
N LEU A 857 -23.37 -1.49 2.30
CA LEU A 857 -22.86 -2.40 3.32
C LEU A 857 -22.68 -3.85 2.86
N ILE A 858 -23.64 -4.41 2.11
CA ILE A 858 -23.50 -5.80 1.64
C ILE A 858 -22.35 -5.92 0.63
N PRO A 859 -22.19 -4.99 -0.34
CA PRO A 859 -20.97 -4.89 -1.16
C PRO A 859 -19.67 -4.77 -0.36
N LYS A 860 -19.61 -3.97 0.71
CA LYS A 860 -18.43 -3.90 1.60
C LYS A 860 -18.05 -5.30 2.12
N PHE A 861 -19.00 -6.05 2.68
CA PHE A 861 -18.73 -7.40 3.23
C PHE A 861 -18.15 -8.36 2.19
N VAL A 862 -18.60 -8.28 0.94
CA VAL A 862 -18.14 -9.12 -0.17
C VAL A 862 -16.79 -8.64 -0.74
N SER A 863 -16.52 -7.33 -0.72
CA SER A 863 -15.27 -6.74 -1.22
C SER A 863 -14.02 -7.14 -0.42
N ILE A 864 -14.14 -7.32 0.90
CA ILE A 864 -13.00 -7.58 1.78
C ILE A 864 -12.28 -8.89 1.40
N PRO A 865 -12.93 -10.07 1.40
CA PRO A 865 -12.27 -11.31 0.97
C PRO A 865 -11.86 -11.29 -0.50
N ALA A 866 -12.62 -10.59 -1.36
CA ALA A 866 -12.25 -10.42 -2.77
C ALA A 866 -10.95 -9.61 -2.96
N SER A 867 -10.60 -8.74 -2.01
CA SER A 867 -9.33 -8.00 -1.99
C SER A 867 -8.16 -8.71 -1.31
N SER A 868 -8.41 -9.63 -0.36
CA SER A 868 -7.34 -10.32 0.36
C SER A 868 -6.98 -11.69 -0.24
N LEU A 869 -7.98 -12.45 -0.72
CA LEU A 869 -7.76 -13.81 -1.21
C LEU A 869 -6.87 -13.90 -2.46
N PRO A 870 -6.95 -13.02 -3.48
CA PRO A 870 -6.05 -13.09 -4.64
C PRO A 870 -4.57 -12.98 -4.26
N LEU A 871 -4.24 -12.12 -3.28
CA LEU A 871 -2.86 -11.91 -2.81
C LEU A 871 -2.34 -13.08 -1.95
N ALA A 872 -3.23 -13.76 -1.21
CA ALA A 872 -2.84 -14.99 -0.51
C ALA A 872 -2.65 -16.18 -1.48
N LEU A 873 -3.53 -16.30 -2.48
CA LEU A 873 -3.50 -17.38 -3.46
C LEU A 873 -2.34 -17.25 -4.46
N ILE A 874 -1.98 -16.03 -4.90
CA ILE A 874 -0.83 -15.85 -5.78
C ILE A 874 0.48 -16.28 -5.10
N ASN A 875 0.64 -15.98 -3.81
CA ASN A 875 1.78 -16.44 -3.01
C ASN A 875 1.79 -17.96 -2.84
N LEU A 876 0.62 -18.58 -2.62
CA LEU A 876 0.49 -20.05 -2.54
C LEU A 876 0.83 -20.76 -3.86
N LEU A 877 0.63 -20.09 -5.01
CA LEU A 877 1.00 -20.56 -6.35
C LEU A 877 2.49 -20.34 -6.71
N GLY A 878 3.32 -19.92 -5.75
CA GLY A 878 4.75 -19.67 -5.97
C GLY A 878 5.02 -18.36 -6.73
N PHE A 879 4.33 -17.27 -6.35
CA PHE A 879 4.72 -15.92 -6.77
C PHE A 879 6.16 -15.61 -6.33
N ILE A 880 6.98 -15.15 -7.26
CA ILE A 880 8.36 -14.76 -6.98
C ILE A 880 8.39 -13.23 -6.81
N PRO A 881 8.65 -12.68 -5.60
CA PRO A 881 8.67 -11.24 -5.41
C PRO A 881 9.79 -10.56 -6.23
N PRO A 882 9.65 -9.27 -6.57
CA PRO A 882 10.72 -8.53 -7.21
C PRO A 882 11.91 -8.39 -6.26
N VAL A 883 13.12 -8.67 -6.75
CA VAL A 883 14.37 -8.57 -6.00
C VAL A 883 15.04 -7.26 -6.39
N ASP A 884 15.40 -6.44 -5.39
CA ASP A 884 16.02 -5.11 -5.57
C ASP A 884 15.29 -4.19 -6.58
N GLY A 885 13.95 -4.35 -6.65
CA GLY A 885 13.05 -3.60 -7.53
C GLY A 885 12.85 -4.22 -8.92
N ILE A 886 13.73 -5.13 -9.33
CA ILE A 886 13.74 -5.82 -10.63
C ILE A 886 12.72 -6.96 -10.64
N ASN A 887 12.00 -7.12 -11.74
CA ASN A 887 10.97 -8.14 -11.87
C ASN A 887 11.54 -9.52 -12.19
N GLN A 888 11.27 -10.47 -11.29
CA GLN A 888 11.54 -11.87 -11.55
C GLN A 888 10.47 -12.46 -12.50
N PRO A 889 10.85 -13.33 -13.46
CA PRO A 889 9.92 -13.93 -14.40
C PRO A 889 8.95 -14.89 -13.68
N GLN A 890 7.66 -14.66 -13.82
CA GLN A 890 6.63 -15.42 -13.10
C GLN A 890 6.27 -16.73 -13.79
N SER A 891 5.98 -17.76 -12.98
CA SER A 891 5.56 -19.07 -13.48
C SER A 891 4.30 -18.97 -14.35
N ASN A 892 4.13 -19.90 -15.29
CA ASN A 892 2.94 -19.92 -16.15
C ASN A 892 1.64 -20.07 -15.34
N GLN A 893 1.68 -20.76 -14.19
CA GLN A 893 0.54 -20.90 -13.29
C GLN A 893 0.16 -19.54 -12.68
N VAL A 894 1.14 -18.78 -12.17
CA VAL A 894 0.95 -17.42 -11.65
C VAL A 894 0.42 -16.47 -12.72
N ARG A 895 1.02 -16.44 -13.92
CA ARG A 895 0.56 -15.57 -15.02
C ARG A 895 -0.87 -15.89 -15.49
N VAL A 896 -1.26 -17.17 -15.53
CA VAL A 896 -2.65 -17.59 -15.84
C VAL A 896 -3.61 -17.23 -14.71
N PHE A 897 -3.21 -17.39 -13.44
CA PHE A 897 -4.03 -16.99 -12.29
C PHE A 897 -4.31 -15.48 -12.28
N ILE A 898 -3.29 -14.64 -12.53
CA ILE A 898 -3.47 -13.19 -12.66
C ILE A 898 -4.49 -12.86 -13.76
N ARG A 899 -4.38 -13.46 -14.96
CA ARG A 899 -5.36 -13.28 -16.05
C ARG A 899 -6.77 -13.72 -15.66
N PHE A 900 -6.91 -14.84 -14.97
CA PHE A 900 -8.21 -15.36 -14.51
C PHE A 900 -8.89 -14.38 -13.53
N ILE A 901 -8.15 -13.88 -12.52
CA ILE A 901 -8.70 -12.95 -11.52
C ILE A 901 -8.97 -11.55 -12.11
N PHE A 902 -8.11 -11.07 -13.02
CA PHE A 902 -8.28 -9.73 -13.60
C PHE A 902 -9.42 -9.62 -14.62
N ALA A 903 -9.62 -10.66 -15.44
CA ALA A 903 -10.58 -10.62 -16.56
C ALA A 903 -11.78 -11.56 -16.34
N LEU A 904 -11.53 -12.85 -16.13
CA LEU A 904 -12.59 -13.86 -16.19
C LEU A 904 -13.50 -13.86 -14.96
N LEU A 905 -12.95 -13.64 -13.75
CA LEU A 905 -13.76 -13.51 -12.53
C LEU A 905 -14.71 -12.29 -12.59
N PRO A 906 -14.27 -11.07 -12.93
CA PRO A 906 -15.16 -9.92 -13.16
C PRO A 906 -16.19 -10.16 -14.28
N PHE A 907 -15.83 -10.84 -15.37
CA PHE A 907 -16.78 -11.24 -16.43
C PHE A 907 -17.87 -12.17 -15.89
N LEU A 908 -17.50 -13.23 -15.17
CA LEU A 908 -18.46 -14.19 -14.61
C LEU A 908 -19.38 -13.51 -13.59
N CYS A 909 -18.84 -12.70 -12.69
CA CYS A 909 -19.63 -11.95 -11.71
C CYS A 909 -20.58 -10.94 -12.39
N SER A 910 -20.10 -10.23 -13.41
CA SER A 910 -20.91 -9.27 -14.18
C SER A 910 -22.01 -9.96 -14.99
N SER A 911 -21.76 -11.16 -15.52
CA SER A 911 -22.72 -11.95 -16.30
C SER A 911 -23.79 -12.61 -15.42
N ILE A 912 -23.41 -13.15 -14.26
CA ILE A 912 -24.36 -13.66 -13.25
C ILE A 912 -25.19 -12.48 -12.70
N SER A 913 -24.56 -11.32 -12.48
CA SER A 913 -25.24 -10.05 -12.21
C SER A 913 -26.24 -9.72 -13.32
N LEU A 914 -25.87 -9.76 -14.61
CA LEU A 914 -26.80 -9.49 -15.72
C LEU A 914 -28.05 -10.38 -15.68
N CYS A 915 -27.86 -11.69 -15.46
CA CYS A 915 -28.95 -12.65 -15.31
C CYS A 915 -29.87 -12.30 -14.14
N ILE A 916 -29.30 -11.98 -12.96
CA ILE A 916 -30.09 -11.59 -11.78
C ILE A 916 -30.79 -10.24 -12.01
N LYS A 917 -30.09 -9.24 -12.57
CA LYS A 917 -30.64 -7.92 -12.89
C LYS A 917 -31.80 -8.01 -13.89
N SER A 918 -31.80 -8.99 -14.80
CA SER A 918 -32.93 -9.24 -15.70
C SER A 918 -34.22 -9.67 -14.97
N THR A 919 -34.12 -10.16 -13.73
CA THR A 919 -35.29 -10.50 -12.88
C THR A 919 -35.91 -9.28 -12.19
N PHE A 920 -35.31 -8.08 -12.33
CA PHE A 920 -35.83 -6.86 -11.72
C PHE A 920 -37.27 -6.54 -12.22
N PRO A 921 -38.24 -6.30 -11.32
CA PRO A 921 -39.65 -6.25 -11.68
C PRO A 921 -40.14 -4.86 -12.14
N ILE A 922 -39.58 -3.75 -11.64
CA ILE A 922 -40.03 -2.39 -11.96
C ILE A 922 -39.41 -1.94 -13.30
N ARG A 923 -39.97 -2.41 -14.41
CA ARG A 923 -39.37 -2.32 -15.75
C ARG A 923 -39.77 -1.11 -16.59
N THR A 924 -40.90 -0.46 -16.30
CA THR A 924 -41.49 0.61 -17.12
C THR A 924 -41.97 1.78 -16.25
N LYS A 925 -42.35 2.91 -16.88
CA LYS A 925 -42.74 4.12 -16.15
C LYS A 925 -44.16 4.02 -15.58
N GLU A 926 -45.06 3.39 -16.33
CA GLU A 926 -46.47 3.22 -16.01
C GLU A 926 -46.68 2.43 -14.71
N MET A 927 -45.79 1.48 -14.40
CA MET A 927 -45.80 0.78 -13.11
C MET A 927 -45.35 1.66 -11.94
N LEU A 928 -44.50 2.66 -12.16
CA LEU A 928 -44.18 3.65 -11.11
C LEU A 928 -45.32 4.65 -10.94
N ASP A 929 -45.95 5.08 -12.03
CA ASP A 929 -47.15 5.92 -11.98
C ASP A 929 -48.27 5.23 -11.17
N GLN A 930 -48.45 3.91 -11.34
CA GLN A 930 -49.33 3.07 -10.50
C GLN A 930 -48.89 3.00 -9.02
N ILE A 931 -47.59 2.93 -8.72
CA ILE A 931 -47.08 3.01 -7.35
C ILE A 931 -47.43 4.36 -6.72
N HIS A 932 -47.23 5.46 -7.44
CA HIS A 932 -47.55 6.81 -6.96
C HIS A 932 -49.06 7.03 -6.77
N GLU A 933 -49.90 6.51 -7.67
CA GLU A 933 -51.36 6.49 -7.46
C GLU A 933 -51.75 5.65 -6.23
N GLY A 934 -51.13 4.49 -6.04
CA GLY A 934 -51.35 3.63 -4.88
C GLY A 934 -50.97 4.31 -3.55
N ILE A 935 -49.85 5.02 -3.51
CA ILE A 935 -49.46 5.85 -2.35
C ILE A 935 -50.51 6.95 -2.11
N ALA A 936 -51.00 7.61 -3.16
CA ALA A 936 -52.06 8.63 -3.04
C ALA A 936 -53.42 8.06 -2.59
N LEU A 937 -53.74 6.81 -2.92
CA LEU A 937 -54.91 6.09 -2.40
C LEU A 937 -54.73 5.74 -0.91
N HIS A 938 -53.56 5.23 -0.53
CA HIS A 938 -53.18 4.94 0.86
C HIS A 938 -53.22 6.21 1.74
N GLN A 939 -52.72 7.35 1.25
CA GLN A 939 -52.85 8.66 1.94
C GLN A 939 -54.30 9.11 2.11
N ARG A 940 -55.22 8.67 1.24
CA ARG A 940 -56.68 8.90 1.34
C ARG A 940 -57.39 7.82 2.17
N GLY A 941 -56.66 6.88 2.79
CA GLY A 941 -57.20 5.78 3.58
C GLY A 941 -57.95 4.71 2.75
N LYS A 942 -57.84 4.75 1.43
CA LYS A 942 -58.38 3.73 0.51
C LYS A 942 -57.38 2.58 0.33
N PRO A 943 -57.83 1.38 -0.06
CA PRO A 943 -56.91 0.34 -0.53
C PRO A 943 -56.23 0.73 -1.85
N ALA A 944 -55.13 0.07 -2.17
CA ALA A 944 -54.37 0.21 -3.40
C ALA A 944 -53.94 -1.17 -3.93
N VAL A 945 -53.80 -1.33 -5.25
CA VAL A 945 -53.36 -2.61 -5.84
C VAL A 945 -51.83 -2.64 -5.95
N ASP A 946 -51.20 -3.74 -5.51
CA ASP A 946 -49.79 -4.03 -5.74
C ASP A 946 -49.56 -4.32 -7.23
N PRO A 947 -48.80 -3.49 -7.99
CA PRO A 947 -48.60 -3.71 -9.42
C PRO A 947 -47.67 -4.90 -9.73
N LEU A 948 -46.95 -5.44 -8.74
CA LEU A 948 -46.08 -6.60 -8.92
C LEU A 948 -46.75 -7.93 -8.59
N THR A 949 -47.75 -7.94 -7.69
CA THR A 949 -48.45 -9.18 -7.29
C THR A 949 -49.94 -9.20 -7.61
N GLY A 950 -50.54 -8.09 -8.06
CA GLY A 950 -51.98 -7.95 -8.32
C GLY A 950 -52.88 -8.01 -7.08
N ASN A 951 -52.31 -7.94 -5.87
CA ASN A 951 -53.09 -8.02 -4.63
C ASN A 951 -53.67 -6.64 -4.27
N GLU A 952 -54.96 -6.57 -3.91
CA GLU A 952 -55.54 -5.36 -3.33
C GLU A 952 -55.14 -5.25 -1.85
N LEU A 953 -54.29 -4.27 -1.55
CA LEU A 953 -53.69 -4.01 -0.25
C LEU A 953 -54.47 -2.93 0.52
N ARG A 954 -54.48 -3.04 1.84
CA ARG A 954 -55.02 -2.03 2.76
C ARG A 954 -53.99 -1.78 3.86
N LEU A 955 -53.69 -0.50 4.15
CA LEU A 955 -52.79 -0.16 5.25
C LEU A 955 -53.37 -0.60 6.61
N LEU A 956 -52.50 -1.19 7.43
CA LEU A 956 -52.77 -1.61 8.80
C LEU A 956 -52.84 -0.38 9.70
N LYS A 957 -54.06 0.08 10.01
CA LYS A 957 -54.28 1.11 11.04
C LYS A 957 -54.20 0.48 12.43
N LEU A 958 -53.34 1.04 13.28
CA LEU A 958 -53.13 0.65 14.67
C LEU A 958 -53.38 1.86 15.59
N SER A 959 -53.83 1.64 16.82
CA SER A 959 -53.79 2.64 17.89
C SER A 959 -52.34 2.90 18.34
N VAL A 960 -52.13 4.01 19.05
CA VAL A 960 -50.83 4.37 19.65
C VAL A 960 -50.43 3.41 20.80
N GLU A 961 -51.34 2.55 21.28
CA GLU A 961 -51.00 1.38 22.10
C GLU A 961 -50.66 0.17 21.23
N GLU A 962 -51.56 -0.23 20.31
CA GLU A 962 -51.36 -1.40 19.44
C GLU A 962 -50.03 -1.34 18.66
N GLU A 963 -49.59 -0.14 18.26
CA GLU A 963 -48.33 0.09 17.56
C GLU A 963 -47.09 -0.19 18.44
N LYS A 964 -47.17 0.05 19.76
CA LYS A 964 -46.09 -0.25 20.72
C LYS A 964 -45.93 -1.75 20.97
N ASP A 965 -46.99 -2.52 20.78
CA ASP A 965 -46.97 -3.98 20.94
C ASP A 965 -46.68 -4.68 19.60
N ALA A 966 -47.20 -4.15 18.48
CA ALA A 966 -46.77 -4.51 17.13
C ALA A 966 -45.24 -4.40 16.98
N TYR A 967 -44.62 -3.32 17.47
CA TYR A 967 -43.16 -3.16 17.57
C TYR A 967 -42.49 -4.42 18.15
N VAL A 968 -43.04 -5.02 19.22
CA VAL A 968 -42.48 -6.19 19.90
C VAL A 968 -42.62 -7.44 19.03
N TYR A 969 -43.83 -7.70 18.50
CA TYR A 969 -44.09 -8.80 17.57
C TYR A 969 -43.26 -8.70 16.28
N GLU A 970 -42.90 -7.48 15.87
CA GLU A 970 -42.16 -7.24 14.64
C GLU A 970 -40.75 -7.84 14.63
N HIS A 971 -40.12 -8.04 15.79
CA HIS A 971 -38.76 -8.57 15.94
C HIS A 971 -38.58 -10.05 15.49
N PHE A 972 -39.67 -10.80 15.35
CA PHE A 972 -39.68 -12.25 15.13
C PHE A 972 -40.18 -12.67 13.73
N GLY A 973 -39.88 -13.91 13.31
CA GLY A 973 -40.40 -14.44 12.04
C GLY A 973 -41.90 -14.78 12.10
N ALA A 974 -42.60 -14.76 10.96
CA ALA A 974 -44.04 -15.10 10.91
C ALA A 974 -44.35 -16.49 11.47
N GLN A 975 -43.46 -17.47 11.26
CA GLN A 975 -43.55 -18.82 11.84
C GLN A 975 -43.51 -18.81 13.39
N TRP A 976 -42.74 -17.91 13.99
CA TRP A 976 -42.64 -17.77 15.44
C TRP A 976 -43.88 -17.09 16.01
N LEU A 977 -44.43 -16.09 15.31
CA LEU A 977 -45.72 -15.49 15.66
C LEU A 977 -46.89 -16.48 15.52
N GLY A 978 -46.90 -17.33 14.49
CA GLY A 978 -47.92 -18.38 14.34
C GLY A 978 -47.89 -19.40 15.47
N ARG A 979 -46.69 -19.84 15.88
CA ARG A 979 -46.54 -20.68 17.08
C ARG A 979 -46.97 -19.93 18.34
N LEU A 980 -46.71 -18.63 18.43
CA LEU A 980 -47.07 -17.80 19.59
C LEU A 980 -48.59 -17.63 19.73
N ALA A 981 -49.29 -17.36 18.62
CA ALA A 981 -50.75 -17.25 18.58
C ALA A 981 -51.47 -18.57 18.94
N VAL A 982 -50.89 -19.72 18.57
CA VAL A 982 -51.45 -21.05 18.89
C VAL A 982 -51.13 -21.50 20.32
N THR A 983 -49.94 -21.17 20.86
CA THR A 983 -49.49 -21.68 22.17
C THR A 983 -49.70 -20.73 23.34
N GLY A 984 -49.90 -19.43 23.09
CA GLY A 984 -50.07 -18.40 24.13
C GLY A 984 -48.85 -18.20 25.04
N ASN A 985 -47.70 -18.83 24.75
CA ASN A 985 -46.55 -18.89 25.66
C ASN A 985 -45.26 -18.39 24.97
N PRO A 986 -44.72 -17.21 25.30
CA PRO A 986 -43.54 -16.64 24.65
C PRO A 986 -42.21 -17.33 25.03
N THR A 987 -42.20 -18.30 25.94
CA THR A 987 -40.96 -18.87 26.50
C THR A 987 -40.07 -19.52 25.45
N PHE A 988 -40.64 -20.16 24.41
CA PHE A 988 -39.84 -20.76 23.32
C PHE A 988 -39.08 -19.70 22.49
N ILE A 989 -39.61 -18.48 22.36
CA ILE A 989 -38.95 -17.35 21.69
C ILE A 989 -37.78 -16.86 22.55
N VAL A 990 -37.98 -16.75 23.87
CA VAL A 990 -36.93 -16.35 24.82
C VAL A 990 -35.80 -17.39 24.88
N MET A 991 -36.11 -18.69 24.89
CA MET A 991 -35.09 -19.75 24.85
C MET A 991 -34.29 -19.74 23.54
N TRP A 992 -34.96 -19.59 22.38
CA TRP A 992 -34.28 -19.56 21.08
C TRP A 992 -33.41 -18.31 20.90
N THR A 993 -33.91 -17.12 21.28
CA THR A 993 -33.11 -15.89 21.28
C THR A 993 -31.97 -15.95 22.29
N GLY A 994 -32.14 -16.61 23.43
CA GLY A 994 -31.09 -16.84 24.41
C GLY A 994 -29.97 -17.73 23.89
N GLY A 995 -30.30 -18.88 23.29
CA GLY A 995 -29.32 -19.79 22.70
C GLY A 995 -28.55 -19.17 21.54
N THR A 996 -29.22 -18.41 20.66
CA THR A 996 -28.56 -17.71 19.55
C THR A 996 -27.71 -16.52 20.01
N LEU A 997 -28.15 -15.76 21.02
CA LEU A 997 -27.34 -14.72 21.66
C LEU A 997 -26.08 -15.32 22.32
N LEU A 998 -26.23 -16.40 23.08
CA LEU A 998 -25.11 -17.10 23.72
C LEU A 998 -24.11 -17.63 22.69
N PHE A 999 -24.58 -18.22 21.59
CA PHE A 999 -23.73 -18.64 20.48
C PHE A 999 -22.93 -17.47 19.88
N CYS A 1000 -23.56 -16.32 19.62
CA CYS A 1000 -22.86 -15.13 19.12
C CYS A 1000 -21.84 -14.58 20.13
N VAL A 1001 -22.14 -14.61 21.43
CA VAL A 1001 -21.20 -14.21 22.50
C VAL A 1001 -20.00 -15.14 22.55
N ILE A 1002 -20.20 -16.47 22.52
CA ILE A 1002 -19.12 -17.45 22.48
C ILE A 1002 -18.26 -17.28 21.20
N ALA A 1003 -18.90 -17.12 20.04
CA ALA A 1003 -18.19 -16.90 18.78
C ALA A 1003 -17.33 -15.62 18.82
N PHE A 1004 -17.85 -14.52 19.37
CA PHE A 1004 -17.10 -13.27 19.54
C PHE A 1004 -15.91 -13.40 20.48
N ILE A 1005 -16.10 -14.04 21.64
CA ILE A 1005 -15.02 -14.25 22.63
C ILE A 1005 -13.93 -15.15 22.04
N THR A 1006 -14.30 -16.26 21.39
CA THR A 1006 -13.35 -17.19 20.78
C THR A 1006 -12.58 -16.56 19.62
N THR A 1007 -13.26 -15.87 18.70
CA THR A 1007 -12.58 -15.19 17.58
C THR A 1007 -11.65 -14.08 18.05
N THR A 1008 -12.10 -13.23 18.98
CA THR A 1008 -11.26 -12.16 19.57
C THR A 1008 -10.07 -12.74 20.35
N GLY A 1009 -10.27 -13.81 21.11
CA GLY A 1009 -9.20 -14.53 21.80
C GLY A 1009 -8.15 -15.09 20.84
N LEU A 1010 -8.58 -15.68 19.72
CA LEU A 1010 -7.69 -16.16 18.67
C LEU A 1010 -6.94 -15.03 17.95
N VAL A 1011 -7.58 -13.88 17.70
CA VAL A 1011 -6.89 -12.67 17.19
C VAL A 1011 -5.76 -12.25 18.12
N CYS A 1012 -6.05 -12.08 19.42
CA CYS A 1012 -5.04 -11.73 20.42
C CYS A 1012 -3.93 -12.77 20.51
N TYR A 1013 -4.27 -14.07 20.45
CA TYR A 1013 -3.31 -15.16 20.44
C TYR A 1013 -2.35 -15.06 19.23
N PHE A 1014 -2.85 -15.05 17.99
CA PHE A 1014 -1.98 -15.02 16.81
C PHE A 1014 -1.15 -13.73 16.70
N ILE A 1015 -1.68 -12.59 17.15
CA ILE A 1015 -0.88 -11.36 17.25
C ILE A 1015 0.23 -11.51 18.29
N SER A 1016 -0.03 -12.12 19.46
CA SER A 1016 0.99 -12.38 20.49
C SER A 1016 2.08 -13.37 20.03
N GLN A 1017 1.75 -14.28 19.12
CA GLN A 1017 2.69 -15.21 18.49
C GLN A 1017 3.47 -14.58 17.32
N GLY A 1018 3.34 -13.27 17.08
CA GLY A 1018 4.10 -12.56 16.05
C GLY A 1018 3.65 -12.81 14.60
N PHE A 1019 2.50 -13.45 14.36
CA PHE A 1019 2.02 -13.81 13.01
C PHE A 1019 1.82 -12.59 12.10
N MET A 1020 1.67 -11.39 12.68
CA MET A 1020 1.61 -10.11 11.97
C MET A 1020 2.94 -9.69 11.31
N GLY A 1021 4.07 -10.26 11.73
CA GLY A 1021 5.38 -10.07 11.08
C GLY A 1021 5.64 -11.04 9.93
N GLN A 1022 4.95 -12.19 9.90
CA GLN A 1022 5.20 -13.27 8.94
C GLN A 1022 4.17 -13.22 7.81
N GLN A 1023 4.59 -12.88 6.59
CA GLN A 1023 3.69 -12.59 5.47
C GLN A 1023 2.66 -13.70 5.17
N HIS A 1024 3.06 -14.98 5.29
CA HIS A 1024 2.19 -16.12 5.01
C HIS A 1024 1.06 -16.31 6.04
N TYR A 1025 1.28 -15.93 7.31
CA TYR A 1025 0.33 -16.19 8.40
C TYR A 1025 -0.53 -14.98 8.79
N ALA A 1026 -0.17 -13.77 8.34
CA ALA A 1026 -0.91 -12.54 8.61
C ALA A 1026 -2.40 -12.59 8.21
N ILE A 1027 -2.79 -13.41 7.23
CA ILE A 1027 -4.19 -13.60 6.83
C ILE A 1027 -5.08 -14.16 7.96
N ILE A 1028 -4.51 -14.90 8.91
CA ILE A 1028 -5.24 -15.57 9.99
C ILE A 1028 -5.90 -14.53 10.94
N PRO A 1029 -5.15 -13.62 11.62
CA PRO A 1029 -5.76 -12.60 12.47
C PRO A 1029 -6.65 -11.62 11.67
N ILE A 1030 -6.33 -11.31 10.42
CA ILE A 1030 -7.17 -10.47 9.54
C ILE A 1030 -8.56 -11.11 9.35
N THR A 1031 -8.61 -12.40 9.02
CA THR A 1031 -9.87 -13.13 8.79
C THR A 1031 -10.68 -13.26 10.08
N LEU A 1032 -10.02 -13.53 11.21
CA LEU A 1032 -10.67 -13.67 12.51
C LEU A 1032 -11.31 -12.36 13.02
N VAL A 1033 -10.74 -11.19 12.70
CA VAL A 1033 -11.36 -9.88 13.01
C VAL A 1033 -12.69 -9.70 12.28
N ILE A 1034 -12.78 -10.10 11.01
CA ILE A 1034 -14.03 -10.02 10.23
C ILE A 1034 -15.11 -10.91 10.84
N LEU A 1035 -14.73 -12.12 11.29
CA LEU A 1035 -15.62 -13.03 11.99
C LEU A 1035 -16.05 -12.49 13.38
N ALA A 1036 -15.16 -11.80 14.10
CA ALA A 1036 -15.51 -11.11 15.34
C ALA A 1036 -16.51 -9.97 15.09
N GLY A 1037 -16.32 -9.16 14.04
CA GLY A 1037 -17.29 -8.11 13.64
C GLY A 1037 -18.68 -8.68 13.32
N ALA A 1038 -18.73 -9.77 12.54
CA ALA A 1038 -19.97 -10.47 12.24
C ALA A 1038 -20.65 -11.05 13.50
N ALA A 1039 -19.87 -11.64 14.41
CA ALA A 1039 -20.37 -12.15 15.69
C ALA A 1039 -20.93 -11.02 16.57
N LEU A 1040 -20.25 -9.87 16.64
CA LEU A 1040 -20.69 -8.69 17.41
C LEU A 1040 -22.01 -8.10 16.87
N CYS A 1041 -22.20 -8.07 15.55
CA CYS A 1041 -23.49 -7.75 14.95
C CYS A 1041 -24.58 -8.76 15.36
N GLY A 1042 -24.25 -10.06 15.37
CA GLY A 1042 -25.12 -11.11 15.90
C GLY A 1042 -25.51 -10.90 17.38
N ILE A 1043 -24.59 -10.43 18.23
CA ILE A 1043 -24.87 -10.07 19.63
C ILE A 1043 -25.89 -8.93 19.69
N VAL A 1044 -25.65 -7.81 19.00
CA VAL A 1044 -26.54 -6.63 19.04
C VAL A 1044 -27.96 -6.99 18.56
N VAL A 1045 -28.07 -7.72 17.45
CA VAL A 1045 -29.35 -8.14 16.89
C VAL A 1045 -30.10 -9.10 17.83
N ASN A 1046 -29.42 -10.09 18.40
CA ASN A 1046 -30.11 -11.06 19.26
C ASN A 1046 -30.35 -10.53 20.69
N ALA A 1047 -29.57 -9.56 21.19
CA ALA A 1047 -29.83 -8.86 22.45
C ALA A 1047 -31.10 -7.98 22.37
N LEU A 1048 -31.30 -7.26 21.26
CA LEU A 1048 -32.54 -6.51 21.03
C LEU A 1048 -33.76 -7.43 20.84
N ARG A 1049 -33.60 -8.57 20.15
CA ARG A 1049 -34.65 -9.62 20.09
C ARG A 1049 -34.95 -10.22 21.46
N MET A 1050 -33.94 -10.48 22.30
CA MET A 1050 -34.13 -10.93 23.68
C MET A 1050 -34.93 -9.91 24.48
N LYS A 1051 -34.59 -8.61 24.39
CA LYS A 1051 -35.33 -7.52 25.05
C LYS A 1051 -36.80 -7.45 24.60
N ALA A 1052 -37.09 -7.69 23.32
CA ALA A 1052 -38.45 -7.84 22.82
C ALA A 1052 -39.13 -9.12 23.35
N GLY A 1053 -38.44 -10.26 23.34
CA GLY A 1053 -38.97 -11.55 23.79
C GLY A 1053 -39.29 -11.60 25.28
N LEU A 1054 -38.53 -10.88 26.10
CA LEU A 1054 -38.84 -10.70 27.53
C LEU A 1054 -40.12 -9.89 27.73
N LYS A 1055 -40.29 -8.75 27.04
CA LYS A 1055 -41.53 -7.96 27.09
C LYS A 1055 -42.78 -8.78 26.77
N LEU A 1056 -42.69 -9.77 25.88
CA LEU A 1056 -43.83 -10.64 25.55
C LEU A 1056 -44.36 -11.46 26.75
N LYS A 1057 -43.57 -11.63 27.83
CA LYS A 1057 -44.03 -12.27 29.07
C LYS A 1057 -44.95 -11.36 29.91
N ASP A 1058 -44.86 -10.06 29.71
CA ASP A 1058 -45.54 -9.04 30.53
C ASP A 1058 -46.88 -8.61 29.90
N VAL A 1059 -47.22 -9.12 28.70
CA VAL A 1059 -48.40 -8.74 27.90
C VAL A 1059 -49.54 -9.75 28.08
N GLY A 1060 -50.76 -9.25 28.32
CA GLY A 1060 -51.98 -10.06 28.46
C GLY A 1060 -52.38 -10.75 27.15
N PHE A 1061 -52.15 -12.07 27.07
CA PHE A 1061 -52.22 -12.79 25.79
C PHE A 1061 -53.62 -12.90 25.17
N GLN A 1062 -54.69 -13.00 25.97
CA GLN A 1062 -56.05 -13.24 25.44
C GLN A 1062 -56.62 -12.06 24.64
N GLU A 1063 -56.21 -10.83 24.95
CA GLU A 1063 -56.67 -9.63 24.23
C GLU A 1063 -55.86 -9.40 22.93
N GLN A 1064 -54.58 -9.80 22.91
CA GLN A 1064 -53.67 -9.45 21.80
C GLN A 1064 -53.54 -10.50 20.70
N THR A 1065 -54.17 -11.68 20.80
CA THR A 1065 -54.16 -12.71 19.72
C THR A 1065 -54.58 -12.15 18.35
N GLU A 1066 -55.55 -11.22 18.31
CA GLU A 1066 -56.01 -10.58 17.07
C GLU A 1066 -54.94 -9.63 16.48
N LEU A 1067 -54.22 -8.88 17.33
CA LEU A 1067 -53.08 -8.06 16.92
C LEU A 1067 -51.92 -8.92 16.41
N ILE A 1068 -51.59 -10.02 17.10
CA ILE A 1068 -50.57 -10.99 16.67
C ILE A 1068 -50.92 -11.55 15.29
N GLN A 1069 -52.18 -11.95 15.07
CA GLN A 1069 -52.62 -12.52 13.81
C GLN A 1069 -52.52 -11.50 12.66
N ARG A 1070 -53.01 -10.27 12.82
CA ARG A 1070 -52.87 -9.20 11.79
C ARG A 1070 -51.39 -8.94 11.43
N VAL A 1071 -50.51 -8.83 12.43
CA VAL A 1071 -49.07 -8.60 12.22
C VAL A 1071 -48.39 -9.83 11.60
N GLN A 1072 -48.83 -11.04 11.90
CA GLN A 1072 -48.36 -12.27 11.26
C GLN A 1072 -48.81 -12.35 9.80
N GLU A 1073 -50.06 -12.06 9.48
CA GLU A 1073 -50.62 -12.15 8.12
C GLU A 1073 -49.95 -11.14 7.17
N ALA A 1074 -49.77 -9.89 7.60
CA ALA A 1074 -48.96 -8.91 6.87
C ALA A 1074 -47.54 -9.45 6.58
N LYS A 1075 -46.87 -9.99 7.61
CA LYS A 1075 -45.52 -10.58 7.47
C LYS A 1075 -45.44 -11.81 6.57
N VAL A 1076 -46.51 -12.60 6.43
CA VAL A 1076 -46.57 -13.73 5.47
C VAL A 1076 -46.53 -13.22 4.03
N LEU A 1077 -47.15 -12.06 3.77
CA LEU A 1077 -47.13 -11.38 2.48
C LEU A 1077 -45.82 -10.59 2.23
N GLY A 1078 -44.89 -10.58 3.20
CA GLY A 1078 -43.65 -9.80 3.16
C GLY A 1078 -43.83 -8.32 3.47
N GLN A 1079 -45.07 -7.87 3.73
CA GLN A 1079 -45.45 -6.49 3.97
C GLN A 1079 -45.46 -6.20 5.48
N ARG A 1080 -45.05 -5.00 5.89
CA ARG A 1080 -45.05 -4.58 7.30
C ARG A 1080 -46.32 -3.80 7.62
N GLY A 1081 -46.67 -2.85 6.76
CA GLY A 1081 -47.78 -1.93 6.98
C GLY A 1081 -49.05 -2.22 6.19
N ALA A 1082 -49.13 -3.32 5.43
CA ALA A 1082 -50.28 -3.64 4.57
C ALA A 1082 -50.69 -5.12 4.61
N TYR A 1083 -51.97 -5.39 4.30
CA TYR A 1083 -52.59 -6.72 4.25
C TYR A 1083 -53.81 -6.71 3.31
N PRO A 1084 -54.39 -7.87 2.91
CA PRO A 1084 -55.36 -7.93 1.81
C PRO A 1084 -56.78 -7.53 2.22
N THR A 1085 -57.48 -6.79 1.37
CA THR A 1085 -58.88 -6.35 1.59
C THR A 1085 -59.86 -7.50 1.83
N THR A 1086 -59.67 -8.63 1.14
CA THR A 1086 -60.46 -9.85 1.30
C THR A 1086 -60.38 -10.43 2.72
N MET A 1087 -59.25 -10.22 3.42
CA MET A 1087 -59.05 -10.64 4.80
C MET A 1087 -59.55 -9.58 5.80
N ALA A 1088 -59.44 -8.29 5.48
CA ALA A 1088 -60.05 -7.23 6.28
C ALA A 1088 -61.56 -7.45 6.50
N ASN A 1089 -62.28 -7.92 5.47
CA ASN A 1089 -63.69 -8.28 5.54
C ASN A 1089 -64.01 -9.53 6.40
N ARG A 1090 -63.01 -10.30 6.85
CA ARG A 1090 -63.15 -11.34 7.89
C ARG A 1090 -63.01 -10.73 9.29
N GLY A 1091 -61.98 -9.90 9.50
CA GLY A 1091 -61.76 -9.18 10.75
C GLY A 1091 -62.94 -8.29 11.14
N ASP A 1092 -63.42 -7.45 10.20
CA ASP A 1092 -64.62 -6.60 10.40
C ASP A 1092 -65.88 -7.42 10.76
N LYS A 1093 -66.00 -8.67 10.30
CA LYS A 1093 -67.12 -9.56 10.69
C LYS A 1093 -66.95 -10.10 12.11
N GLN A 1094 -65.74 -10.53 12.51
CA GLN A 1094 -65.48 -11.02 13.86
C GLN A 1094 -65.57 -9.89 14.91
N LEU A 1095 -65.09 -8.69 14.60
CA LEU A 1095 -65.26 -7.49 15.42
C LEU A 1095 -66.72 -7.10 15.59
N ARG A 1096 -67.54 -7.20 14.53
CA ARG A 1096 -68.99 -6.98 14.62
C ARG A 1096 -69.70 -8.03 15.47
N GLN A 1097 -69.31 -9.30 15.35
CA GLN A 1097 -69.86 -10.38 16.20
C GLN A 1097 -69.48 -10.20 17.68
N ARG A 1098 -68.22 -9.88 18.00
CA ARG A 1098 -67.78 -9.59 19.37
C ARG A 1098 -68.43 -8.35 19.97
N ARG A 1099 -68.71 -7.31 19.17
CA ARG A 1099 -69.49 -6.14 19.61
C ARG A 1099 -71.01 -6.39 19.69
N GLN A 1100 -71.48 -7.62 19.46
CA GLN A 1100 -72.89 -8.01 19.54
C GLN A 1100 -73.18 -9.01 20.67
N GLU A 1101 -72.23 -9.29 21.58
CA GLU A 1101 -72.52 -9.95 22.85
C GLU A 1101 -73.19 -8.94 23.81
N PRO A 1102 -74.46 -9.15 24.23
CA PRO A 1102 -75.19 -8.18 25.04
C PRO A 1102 -74.80 -8.29 26.51
N ALA A 1103 -74.44 -7.16 27.12
CA ALA A 1103 -74.14 -7.08 28.55
C ALA A 1103 -75.42 -7.21 29.40
N GLY A 1104 -75.61 -8.38 30.02
CA GLY A 1104 -76.44 -8.56 31.22
C GLY A 1104 -77.96 -8.50 31.03
N ALA A 1105 -78.57 -9.65 30.73
CA ALA A 1105 -79.96 -9.92 31.10
C ALA A 1105 -79.97 -10.98 32.22
N GLN A 1106 -80.53 -10.63 33.39
CA GLN A 1106 -80.79 -11.60 34.46
C GLN A 1106 -82.17 -12.24 34.22
N GLU A 1107 -82.24 -13.55 34.09
CA GLU A 1107 -83.48 -14.30 34.31
C GLU A 1107 -83.22 -15.57 35.14
N GLY A 1108 -84.27 -16.00 35.85
CA GLY A 1108 -84.26 -17.07 36.84
C GLY A 1108 -84.31 -18.49 36.27
N PRO A 1109 -84.51 -19.50 37.13
CA PRO A 1109 -84.26 -20.89 36.78
C PRO A 1109 -85.33 -21.53 35.89
N LYS A 1110 -84.88 -22.49 35.08
CA LYS A 1110 -85.75 -23.44 34.36
C LYS A 1110 -86.46 -24.38 35.33
N GLU A 1111 -87.73 -24.69 35.06
CA GLU A 1111 -88.36 -25.92 35.54
C GLU A 1111 -88.40 -27.02 34.45
N SER A 1112 -88.42 -28.27 34.93
CA SER A 1112 -88.86 -29.50 34.25
C SER A 1112 -88.44 -29.83 32.80
N ARG A 1113 -87.57 -30.84 32.70
CA ARG A 1113 -87.71 -32.06 31.86
C ARG A 1113 -88.35 -31.95 30.46
N ALA A 1114 -87.56 -32.31 29.45
CA ALA A 1114 -87.62 -33.65 28.84
C ALA A 1114 -86.21 -34.10 28.45
#